data_AF-A0AAD8EJD8-F1
#
_entry.id   AF-A0AAD8EJD8-F1
#
_cell.length_a   1.000
_cell.length_b   1.000
_cell.length_c   1.000
_cell.angle_alpha   90.00
_cell.angle_beta   90.00
_cell.angle_gamma   90.00
#
_symmetry.space_group_name_H-M   'P 1'
#
loop_
_entity.id
_entity.type
_entity.pdbx_description
1 polymer ?
#
loop_
_entity_poly.entity_id
_entity_poly.type
_entity_poly.pdbx_seq_one_letter_code
_entity_poly.pdbx_strand_id
1 'polypeptide(L)'
;MCESSYPAVLAFSFLNEIMREFIAKYELPKVNLVRRPYSFIEFDNVIHKTRQRYNKPQSLTTKINLTDLSTEIKLRPPYVVQLSQVEPIANGYQTTINFTKVSVGPPPRLEPLAWHGIVTAVFTVLLAFVGFYRGLSALSVSSLEGYDGPNPMHGWVFLFESGFRFFQSTVLVEYSKYRILESWVTLVPMCLCTMLVWELRDAWQVAACVGSALAMHVSTLVRRLECKLPNYTGTDGNRCSLKPLQLYPRCRTLKTSIMFSQTKITEVVLSLRILAITDGQYLRKTVKLTADPCEDFYTFACGNFAKNQQVPDGALGWGMFEMVDNATTYTIREILEEPSRSSDFSALKKAKRMYSACLDTKTRDERGLAPLLNVIKRAGGWPVLSPDWRGSVTWHNVARLTARYGIPLFFNMHIKQSTDNSSNYMIVLDAPSMRLQLSAKRKQEAVDWMSLTSIKENVLQYLMNVVTEIIGEAPPDVETQLEEVLQMANKLQDKNPLVKSCEVTVGHLMSLHDSIDWLDFLLTSFQYSGVTVTPDDIVHVSNLEQLENILEVFNSSSAKLRANYIMSRLVMYLAPETTSRMYELLMQLYRDVVILPTNYKHWQHCLNKVQDVPEFGLGGALAYKFMKRQFRRGMLQKARRLVNDVKKASEQVLGEANWLDTNSMRLVKQKSRHTTINFGFPPWMTNITELNQFYSQLMIRKRDHFGNVIRLRRYMQTKNMESLASKTHFQTRWSGTPFMVNAFYETPWNSVSLPSGVMQYPFFSGQYSSVRDVHTTSRMRRNNGSVLMALDYARLGSLVGHEMTHAFDDV
;
A
#
# COMPACT_ATOMS: atom_id res chain seq x y z
N MET A 1 7.02 53.19 9.57
CA MET A 1 6.80 51.85 10.18
C MET A 1 8.05 51.00 10.29
N CYS A 2 9.02 51.10 9.36
CA CYS A 2 10.31 50.40 9.47
C CYS A 2 11.39 51.24 10.18
N GLU A 3 11.02 52.35 10.80
CA GLU A 3 11.91 53.16 11.62
C GLU A 3 12.03 52.52 13.00
N SER A 4 13.23 52.51 13.59
CA SER A 4 13.50 51.93 14.91
C SER A 4 12.70 52.59 16.05
N SER A 5 12.23 53.81 15.83
CA SER A 5 11.41 54.59 16.75
C SER A 5 9.91 54.23 16.70
N TYR A 6 9.47 53.40 15.75
CA TYR A 6 8.05 53.06 15.60
C TYR A 6 7.60 52.05 16.68
N PRO A 7 6.46 52.25 17.36
CA PRO A 7 6.06 51.36 18.46
C PRO A 7 5.86 49.90 18.02
N ALA A 8 6.55 48.97 18.69
CA ALA A 8 6.51 47.54 18.36
C ALA A 8 5.09 46.95 18.39
N VAL A 9 4.23 47.44 19.30
CA VAL A 9 2.83 47.01 19.41
C VAL A 9 2.03 47.37 18.16
N LEU A 10 2.27 48.57 17.60
CA LEU A 10 1.63 49.01 16.37
C LEU A 10 2.19 48.27 15.15
N ALA A 11 3.51 48.02 15.13
CA ALA A 11 4.15 47.23 14.06
C ALA A 11 3.60 45.80 14.01
N PHE A 12 3.46 45.16 15.17
CA PHE A 12 2.88 43.83 15.28
C PHE A 12 1.42 43.81 14.84
N SER A 13 0.63 44.79 15.29
CA SER A 13 -0.79 44.91 14.92
C SER A 13 -0.97 45.07 13.41
N PHE A 14 -0.12 45.90 12.78
CA PHE A 14 -0.08 46.07 11.33
C PHE A 14 0.19 44.75 10.59
N LEU A 15 1.21 43.99 11.00
CA LEU A 15 1.55 42.70 10.36
C LEU A 15 0.45 41.66 10.55
N ASN A 16 -0.15 41.60 11.73
CA ASN A 16 -1.25 40.68 12.03
C ASN A 16 -2.50 40.99 11.20
N GLU A 17 -2.83 42.27 10.98
CA GLU A 17 -3.95 42.67 10.12
C GLU A 17 -3.70 42.30 8.66
N ILE A 18 -2.49 42.54 8.14
CA ILE A 18 -2.11 42.12 6.78
C ILE A 18 -2.23 40.60 6.62
N MET A 19 -1.74 39.83 7.58
CA MET A 19 -1.82 38.36 7.53
C MET A 19 -3.28 37.89 7.46
N ARG A 20 -4.16 38.46 8.29
CA ARG A 20 -5.58 38.10 8.31
C ARG A 20 -6.28 38.43 6.99
N GLU A 21 -6.05 39.63 6.46
CA GLU A 21 -6.60 40.06 5.17
C GLU A 21 -6.10 39.17 4.03
N PHE A 22 -4.84 38.74 4.07
CA PHE A 22 -4.28 37.83 3.08
C PHE A 22 -4.97 36.45 3.11
N ILE A 23 -5.13 35.88 4.30
CA ILE A 23 -5.79 34.57 4.49
C ILE A 23 -7.28 34.64 4.12
N ALA A 24 -7.95 35.77 4.41
CA ALA A 24 -9.34 35.96 4.05
C ALA A 24 -9.54 36.10 2.53
N LYS A 25 -8.60 36.77 1.84
CA LYS A 25 -8.70 37.03 0.41
C LYS A 25 -8.23 35.86 -0.46
N TYR A 26 -7.31 35.01 0.02
CA TYR A 26 -6.73 33.91 -0.75
C TYR A 26 -6.81 32.56 -0.04
N GLU A 27 -7.33 31.54 -0.72
CA GLU A 27 -7.41 30.16 -0.21
C GLU A 27 -6.01 29.52 -0.09
N LEU A 28 -5.71 28.90 1.06
CA LEU A 28 -4.42 28.24 1.35
C LEU A 28 -3.91 27.27 0.25
N PRO A 29 -4.76 26.45 -0.41
CA PRO A 29 -4.30 25.56 -1.47
C PRO A 29 -3.76 26.30 -2.70
N LYS A 30 -4.37 27.43 -3.07
CA LYS A 30 -3.90 28.27 -4.19
C LYS A 30 -2.59 28.96 -3.84
N VAL A 31 -2.45 29.44 -2.61
CA VAL A 31 -1.21 30.08 -2.13
C VAL A 31 -0.01 29.13 -2.22
N ASN A 32 -0.19 27.86 -1.86
CA ASN A 32 0.86 26.84 -1.90
C ASN A 32 1.27 26.38 -3.32
N LEU A 33 0.47 26.71 -4.33
CA LEU A 33 0.70 26.33 -5.74
C LEU A 33 1.33 27.45 -6.56
N VAL A 34 1.31 28.69 -6.07
CA VAL A 34 1.82 29.86 -6.78
C VAL A 34 3.34 29.85 -6.80
N ARG A 35 3.91 29.89 -8.02
CA ARG A 35 5.37 29.89 -8.25
C ARG A 35 5.96 31.26 -8.55
N ARG A 36 5.14 32.31 -8.72
CA ARG A 36 5.59 33.66 -9.09
C ARG A 36 4.94 34.75 -8.23
N PRO A 37 5.64 35.84 -7.85
CA PRO A 37 5.12 36.86 -6.95
C PRO A 37 3.91 37.64 -7.51
N TYR A 38 3.85 37.80 -8.84
CA TYR A 38 2.83 38.62 -9.52
C TYR A 38 1.40 38.08 -9.38
N SER A 39 1.23 36.82 -8.97
CA SER A 39 -0.10 36.21 -8.73
C SER A 39 -0.86 36.85 -7.57
N PHE A 40 -0.23 37.69 -6.74
CA PHE A 40 -0.86 38.43 -5.64
C PHE A 40 -0.76 39.96 -5.79
N ILE A 41 -0.52 40.46 -7.00
CA ILE A 41 -0.30 41.90 -7.24
C ILE A 41 -1.47 42.76 -6.73
N GLU A 42 -2.70 42.23 -6.77
CA GLU A 42 -3.89 42.92 -6.25
C GLU A 42 -3.90 43.10 -4.73
N PHE A 43 -3.08 42.35 -4.00
CA PHE A 43 -2.96 42.48 -2.55
C PHE A 43 -2.11 43.68 -2.13
N ASP A 44 -1.28 44.20 -3.04
CA ASP A 44 -0.44 45.37 -2.79
C ASP A 44 -1.29 46.61 -2.41
N ASN A 45 -2.46 46.74 -3.03
CA ASN A 45 -3.46 47.75 -2.67
C ASN A 45 -3.91 47.66 -1.19
N VAL A 46 -4.03 46.44 -0.65
CA VAL A 46 -4.41 46.20 0.76
C VAL A 46 -3.26 46.58 1.69
N ILE A 47 -2.02 46.24 1.31
CA ILE A 47 -0.81 46.60 2.05
C ILE A 47 -0.69 48.12 2.13
N HIS A 48 -0.83 48.83 1.01
CA HIS A 48 -0.74 50.29 0.94
C HIS A 48 -1.84 50.98 1.76
N LYS A 49 -3.10 50.57 1.63
CA LYS A 49 -4.22 51.11 2.41
C LYS A 49 -4.04 50.89 3.91
N THR A 50 -3.57 49.70 4.30
CA THR A 50 -3.33 49.36 5.72
C THR A 50 -2.15 50.16 6.27
N ARG A 51 -1.06 50.30 5.49
CA ARG A 51 0.10 51.13 5.87
C ARG A 51 -0.28 52.59 6.11
N GLN A 52 -1.13 53.18 5.26
CA GLN A 52 -1.59 54.56 5.44
C GLN A 52 -2.39 54.75 6.74
N ARG A 53 -3.20 53.76 7.15
CA ARG A 53 -3.93 53.80 8.43
C ARG A 53 -2.98 53.74 9.63
N TYR A 54 -2.01 52.83 9.62
CA TYR A 54 -1.05 52.66 10.71
C TYR A 54 -0.01 53.79 10.82
N ASN A 55 0.20 54.57 9.75
CA ASN A 55 0.96 55.81 9.80
C ASN A 55 0.17 56.99 10.42
N LYS A 56 -1.16 56.89 10.59
CA LYS A 56 -2.03 57.89 11.23
C LYS A 56 -2.67 57.32 12.52
N PRO A 57 -1.89 57.15 13.60
CA PRO A 57 -2.27 56.37 14.79
C PRO A 57 -3.48 56.92 15.57
N GLN A 58 -3.82 58.21 15.40
CA GLN A 58 -4.99 58.85 16.01
C GLN A 58 -6.33 58.20 15.62
N SER A 59 -6.37 57.46 14.50
CA SER A 59 -7.56 56.76 14.01
C SER A 59 -7.71 55.31 14.49
N LEU A 60 -6.70 54.77 15.17
CA LEU A 60 -6.58 53.33 15.51
C LEU A 60 -6.76 53.04 17.00
N THR A 61 -6.51 54.02 17.86
CA THR A 61 -6.55 53.91 19.33
C THR A 61 -7.92 53.49 19.87
N THR A 62 -9.01 53.71 19.14
CA THR A 62 -10.37 53.27 19.53
C THR A 62 -10.67 51.82 19.15
N LYS A 63 -9.88 51.18 18.28
CA LYS A 63 -10.12 49.80 17.79
C LYS A 63 -9.15 48.76 18.34
N ILE A 64 -8.04 49.18 18.95
CA ILE A 64 -6.97 48.27 19.42
C ILE A 64 -6.73 48.52 20.92
N ASN A 65 -6.92 47.51 21.76
CA ASN A 65 -6.55 47.57 23.17
C ASN A 65 -5.03 47.45 23.31
N LEU A 66 -4.34 48.60 23.19
CA LEU A 66 -2.89 48.68 23.17
C LEU A 66 -2.23 48.20 24.47
N THR A 67 -2.93 48.32 25.60
CA THR A 67 -2.48 47.89 26.93
C THR A 67 -2.41 46.37 27.04
N ASP A 68 -3.44 45.66 26.59
CA ASP A 68 -3.48 44.19 26.62
C ASP A 68 -2.47 43.60 25.63
N LEU A 69 -2.33 44.20 24.45
CA LEU A 69 -1.38 43.73 23.45
C LEU A 69 0.08 44.02 23.85
N SER A 70 0.33 45.16 24.49
CA SER A 70 1.64 45.52 25.05
C SER A 70 2.04 44.55 26.16
N THR A 71 1.11 44.17 27.02
CA THR A 71 1.35 43.15 28.05
C THR A 71 1.58 41.77 27.43
N GLU A 72 0.84 41.38 26.40
CA GLU A 72 1.04 40.11 25.69
C GLU A 72 2.41 40.03 25.00
N ILE A 73 2.85 41.09 24.30
CA ILE A 73 4.15 41.16 23.64
C ILE A 73 5.29 41.12 24.68
N LYS A 74 5.10 41.70 25.87
CA LYS A 74 6.07 41.58 26.97
C LYS A 74 6.13 40.17 27.56
N LEU A 75 4.97 39.49 27.67
CA LEU A 75 4.88 38.13 28.19
C LEU A 75 5.37 37.07 27.19
N ARG A 76 5.28 37.36 25.89
CA ARG A 76 5.68 36.50 24.77
C ARG A 76 6.39 37.34 23.69
N PRO A 77 7.68 37.67 23.88
CA PRO A 77 8.40 38.49 22.92
C PRO A 77 8.47 37.80 21.55
N PRO A 78 8.22 38.53 20.44
CA PRO A 78 8.33 37.98 19.09
C PRO A 78 9.79 37.58 18.80
N TYR A 79 9.95 36.56 17.98
CA TYR A 79 11.28 36.07 17.57
C TYR A 79 12.00 37.12 16.72
N VAL A 80 13.25 37.44 17.07
CA VAL A 80 14.10 38.37 16.32
C VAL A 80 14.72 37.62 15.15
N VAL A 81 14.24 37.92 13.94
CA VAL A 81 14.81 37.37 12.70
C VAL A 81 16.04 38.19 12.32
N GLN A 82 17.15 37.51 12.01
CA GLN A 82 18.34 38.21 11.51
C GLN A 82 18.21 38.47 10.00
N LEU A 83 18.72 39.61 9.50
CA LEU A 83 18.60 40.00 8.08
C LEU A 83 19.19 38.94 7.13
N SER A 84 20.24 38.24 7.57
CA SER A 84 20.87 37.10 6.87
C SER A 84 19.98 35.86 6.75
N GLN A 85 18.89 35.78 7.53
CA GLN A 85 17.86 34.74 7.40
C GLN A 85 16.77 35.12 6.39
N VAL A 86 16.77 36.37 5.90
CA VAL A 86 15.75 36.93 5.00
C VAL A 86 16.31 37.21 3.59
N GLU A 87 17.62 37.47 3.45
CA GLU A 87 18.28 37.64 2.14
C GLU A 87 19.06 36.36 1.74
N PRO A 88 18.83 35.81 0.53
CA PRO A 88 19.00 36.53 -0.73
C PRO A 88 17.77 36.41 -1.65
N ILE A 89 16.98 37.48 -1.79
CA ILE A 89 15.97 37.58 -2.85
C ILE A 89 16.41 38.65 -3.83
N ALA A 90 17.47 38.34 -4.58
CA ALA A 90 17.71 38.96 -5.88
C ALA A 90 17.31 37.92 -6.93
N ASN A 91 16.16 38.14 -7.58
CA ASN A 91 15.68 37.39 -8.74
C ASN A 91 15.39 35.90 -8.53
N GLY A 92 14.60 35.61 -7.48
CA GLY A 92 13.63 34.53 -7.47
C GLY A 92 14.14 33.15 -7.90
N TYR A 93 14.94 32.49 -7.07
CA TYR A 93 14.95 31.04 -6.87
C TYR A 93 15.79 30.71 -5.63
N GLN A 94 15.19 30.12 -4.59
CA GLN A 94 15.87 29.05 -3.85
C GLN A 94 14.94 28.15 -3.03
N THR A 95 15.43 26.91 -2.93
CA THR A 95 14.99 25.73 -2.18
C THR A 95 14.79 25.98 -0.69
N THR A 96 13.58 25.65 -0.22
CA THR A 96 13.28 25.23 1.15
C THR A 96 13.97 26.05 2.25
N ILE A 97 13.40 27.23 2.56
CA ILE A 97 13.67 27.88 3.84
C ILE A 97 13.10 26.96 4.92
N ASN A 98 13.97 26.22 5.62
CA ASN A 98 13.62 25.54 6.85
C ASN A 98 13.31 26.61 7.89
N PHE A 99 12.06 27.09 7.92
CA PHE A 99 11.53 27.67 9.14
C PHE A 99 11.55 26.56 10.18
N THR A 100 12.57 26.55 11.05
CA THR A 100 12.47 25.87 12.34
C THR A 100 11.15 26.30 12.92
N LYS A 101 10.22 25.35 13.08
CA LYS A 101 8.85 25.57 13.55
C LYS A 101 8.91 26.46 14.79
N VAL A 102 8.67 27.76 14.63
CA VAL A 102 8.71 28.71 15.74
C VAL A 102 7.44 28.45 16.54
N SER A 103 7.55 27.62 17.57
CA SER A 103 6.45 27.42 18.51
C SER A 103 6.32 28.66 19.37
N VAL A 104 5.07 29.06 19.62
CA VAL A 104 4.71 29.93 20.75
C VAL A 104 5.45 29.41 21.99
N GLY A 105 6.07 30.30 22.76
CA GLY A 105 6.80 29.93 23.98
C GLY A 105 5.97 28.99 24.87
N PRO A 106 6.60 28.11 25.66
CA PRO A 106 5.90 27.10 26.44
C PRO A 106 4.78 27.75 27.27
N PRO A 107 3.60 27.13 27.36
CA PRO A 107 2.51 27.68 28.15
C PRO A 107 2.99 27.86 29.61
N PRO A 108 2.53 28.92 30.30
CA PRO A 108 2.90 29.17 31.69
C PRO A 108 2.63 27.93 32.53
N ARG A 109 3.62 27.53 33.33
CA ARG A 109 3.56 26.32 34.17
C ARG A 109 3.23 26.71 35.62
N LEU A 110 2.46 25.85 36.28
CA LEU A 110 2.21 25.94 37.71
C LEU A 110 3.35 25.25 38.48
N GLU A 111 3.67 25.76 39.68
CA GLU A 111 4.68 25.17 40.56
C GLU A 111 4.42 23.66 40.78
N PRO A 112 5.46 22.82 40.97
CA PRO A 112 5.28 21.40 41.27
C PRO A 112 4.33 21.16 42.45
N LEU A 113 3.53 20.10 42.36
CA LEU A 113 2.54 19.76 43.38
C LEU A 113 3.24 19.29 44.67
N ALA A 114 2.88 19.86 45.81
CA ALA A 114 3.35 19.37 47.10
C ALA A 114 2.82 17.96 47.39
N TRP A 115 3.49 17.21 48.27
CA TRP A 115 3.17 15.80 48.54
C TRP A 115 1.70 15.57 48.96
N HIS A 116 1.13 16.46 49.77
CA HIS A 116 -0.28 16.39 50.20
C HIS A 116 -1.25 16.64 49.04
N GLY A 117 -0.88 17.51 48.09
CA GLY A 117 -1.62 17.73 46.85
C GLY A 117 -1.61 16.50 45.94
N ILE A 118 -0.50 15.77 45.88
CA ILE A 118 -0.38 14.52 45.11
C ILE A 118 -1.29 13.44 45.72
N VAL A 119 -1.25 13.26 47.04
CA VAL A 119 -2.10 12.29 47.75
C VAL A 119 -3.58 12.61 47.52
N THR A 120 -3.96 13.88 47.64
CA THR A 120 -5.33 14.35 47.39
C THR A 120 -5.75 14.12 45.94
N ALA A 121 -4.87 14.38 44.97
CA ALA A 121 -5.13 14.15 43.56
C ALA A 121 -5.38 12.67 43.23
N VAL A 122 -4.52 11.79 43.72
CA VAL A 122 -4.67 10.34 43.54
C VAL A 122 -5.98 9.85 44.16
N PHE A 123 -6.29 10.30 45.37
CA PHE A 123 -7.50 9.89 46.07
C PHE A 123 -8.78 10.36 45.35
N THR A 124 -8.81 11.60 44.85
CA THR A 124 -9.96 12.12 44.09
C THR A 124 -10.16 11.39 42.76
N VAL A 125 -9.08 11.02 42.06
CA VAL A 125 -9.16 10.21 40.83
C VAL A 125 -9.71 8.82 41.12
N LEU A 126 -9.28 8.18 42.21
CA LEU A 126 -9.84 6.88 42.63
C LEU A 126 -11.34 6.98 42.93
N LEU A 127 -11.77 8.03 43.65
CA LEU A 127 -13.19 8.27 43.91
C LEU A 127 -13.99 8.55 42.62
N ALA A 128 -13.38 9.20 41.62
CA ALA A 128 -14.00 9.42 40.31
C ALA A 128 -14.26 8.11 39.56
N PHE A 129 -13.31 7.15 39.59
CA PHE A 129 -13.50 5.84 38.98
C PHE A 129 -14.56 5.00 39.71
N VAL A 130 -14.59 5.05 41.05
CA VAL A 130 -15.61 4.36 41.85
C VAL A 130 -17.00 4.94 41.57
N GLY A 131 -17.12 6.27 41.51
CA GLY A 131 -18.37 6.95 41.15
C GLY A 131 -18.83 6.60 39.73
N PHE A 132 -17.91 6.56 38.77
CA PHE A 132 -18.22 6.23 37.38
C PHE A 132 -18.74 4.79 37.24
N TYR A 133 -18.09 3.84 37.92
CA TYR A 133 -18.54 2.46 37.97
C TYR A 133 -19.92 2.33 38.62
N ARG A 134 -20.15 3.00 39.76
CA ARG A 134 -21.46 3.00 40.44
C ARG A 134 -22.56 3.61 39.56
N GLY A 135 -22.27 4.69 38.83
CA GLY A 135 -23.21 5.32 37.90
C GLY A 135 -23.60 4.42 36.72
N LEU A 136 -22.62 3.77 36.08
CA LEU A 136 -22.89 2.81 34.99
C LEU A 136 -23.62 1.57 35.50
N SER A 137 -23.24 1.05 36.66
CA SER A 137 -23.91 -0.10 37.28
C SER A 137 -25.37 0.24 37.59
N ALA A 138 -25.64 1.38 38.23
CA ALA A 138 -26.99 1.82 38.55
C ALA A 138 -27.86 2.03 37.29
N LEU A 139 -27.30 2.66 36.23
CA LEU A 139 -28.01 2.83 34.96
C LEU A 139 -28.28 1.49 34.25
N SER A 140 -27.32 0.57 34.28
CA SER A 140 -27.49 -0.76 33.67
C SER A 140 -28.58 -1.57 34.36
N VAL A 141 -28.63 -1.54 35.70
CA VAL A 141 -29.63 -2.27 36.50
C VAL A 141 -31.01 -1.61 36.36
N SER A 142 -31.10 -0.27 36.34
CA SER A 142 -32.36 0.45 36.14
C SER A 142 -32.96 0.31 34.73
N SER A 143 -32.17 -0.15 33.76
CA SER A 143 -32.62 -0.37 32.37
C SER A 143 -33.28 -1.74 32.14
N LEU A 144 -33.35 -2.58 33.18
CA LEU A 144 -34.05 -3.86 33.15
C LEU A 144 -35.50 -3.64 33.59
N GLU A 145 -36.47 -3.94 32.72
CA GLU A 145 -37.91 -3.81 33.01
C GLU A 145 -38.30 -4.76 34.16
N GLY A 146 -38.50 -4.21 35.36
CA GLY A 146 -39.03 -4.90 36.54
C GLY A 146 -38.24 -4.72 37.84
N TYR A 147 -37.80 -3.50 38.20
CA TYR A 147 -36.98 -3.30 39.40
C TYR A 147 -37.51 -2.22 40.36
N ASP A 148 -37.85 -2.63 41.59
CA ASP A 148 -38.18 -1.77 42.77
C ASP A 148 -36.92 -1.15 43.41
N GLY A 149 -36.01 -0.64 42.58
CA GLY A 149 -34.73 -0.07 43.02
C GLY A 149 -34.69 1.46 43.05
N PRO A 150 -33.59 2.05 43.56
CA PRO A 150 -33.41 3.49 43.60
C PRO A 150 -33.50 4.10 42.19
N ASN A 151 -34.23 5.22 42.09
CA ASN A 151 -34.56 5.92 40.83
C ASN A 151 -33.34 6.04 39.89
N PRO A 152 -33.48 5.78 38.56
CA PRO A 152 -32.39 5.92 37.57
C PRO A 152 -31.68 7.28 37.59
N MET A 153 -32.32 8.32 38.13
CA MET A 153 -31.69 9.61 38.39
C MET A 153 -30.44 9.51 39.26
N HIS A 154 -30.37 8.60 40.25
CA HIS A 154 -29.19 8.41 41.08
C HIS A 154 -27.96 7.98 40.27
N GLY A 155 -28.16 7.12 39.25
CA GLY A 155 -27.08 6.70 38.34
C GLY A 155 -26.48 7.87 37.56
N TRP A 156 -27.33 8.79 37.10
CA TRP A 156 -26.89 10.04 36.46
C TRP A 156 -26.15 10.96 37.43
N VAL A 157 -26.62 11.08 38.69
CA VAL A 157 -25.94 11.92 39.69
C VAL A 157 -24.53 11.39 40.00
N PHE A 158 -24.32 10.08 40.10
CA PHE A 158 -22.98 9.47 40.24
C PHE A 158 -22.05 9.77 39.05
N LEU A 159 -22.59 9.78 37.82
CA LEU A 159 -21.81 10.12 36.63
C LEU A 159 -21.43 11.61 36.58
N PHE A 160 -22.36 12.50 36.93
CA PHE A 160 -22.09 13.94 37.02
C PHE A 160 -21.03 14.25 38.08
N GLU A 161 -21.14 13.67 39.28
CA GLU A 161 -20.11 13.82 40.32
C GLU A 161 -18.73 13.36 39.83
N SER A 162 -18.67 12.22 39.14
CA SER A 162 -17.42 11.68 38.59
C SER A 162 -16.83 12.62 37.53
N GLY A 163 -17.67 13.20 36.68
CA GLY A 163 -17.27 14.24 35.72
C GLY A 163 -16.68 15.47 36.40
N PHE A 164 -17.31 15.98 37.46
CA PHE A 164 -16.80 17.11 38.23
C PHE A 164 -15.46 16.80 38.94
N ARG A 165 -15.25 15.56 39.41
CA ARG A 165 -13.97 15.12 40.01
C ARG A 165 -12.83 15.05 38.99
N PHE A 166 -13.10 14.58 37.78
CA PHE A 166 -12.11 14.63 36.69
C PHE A 166 -11.80 16.08 36.31
N PHE A 167 -12.81 16.95 36.22
CA PHE A 167 -12.61 18.35 35.90
C PHE A 167 -11.80 19.10 36.99
N GLN A 168 -12.04 18.83 38.27
CA GLN A 168 -11.18 19.34 39.36
C GLN A 168 -9.71 18.90 39.23
N SER A 169 -9.48 17.65 38.82
CA SER A 169 -8.13 17.13 38.63
C SER A 169 -7.41 17.85 37.48
N THR A 170 -8.12 18.18 36.41
CA THR A 170 -7.59 18.99 35.30
C THR A 170 -7.29 20.42 35.72
N VAL A 171 -8.20 21.08 36.43
CA VAL A 171 -8.03 22.46 36.94
C VAL A 171 -6.87 22.55 37.96
N LEU A 172 -6.58 21.47 38.67
CA LEU A 172 -5.40 21.41 39.54
C LEU A 172 -4.11 21.40 38.72
N VAL A 173 -4.05 20.63 37.62
CA VAL A 173 -2.83 20.34 36.84
C VAL A 173 -2.52 21.41 35.80
N GLU A 174 -3.53 21.92 35.11
CA GLU A 174 -3.38 22.85 33.99
C GLU A 174 -3.56 24.31 34.41
N TYR A 175 -2.86 25.21 33.71
CA TYR A 175 -3.04 26.64 33.90
C TYR A 175 -4.29 27.14 33.15
N SER A 176 -5.22 27.76 33.89
CA SER A 176 -6.34 28.52 33.35
C SER A 176 -6.37 29.93 33.94
N LYS A 177 -6.77 30.92 33.14
CA LYS A 177 -6.98 32.31 33.59
C LYS A 177 -8.14 32.41 34.59
N TYR A 178 -9.09 31.48 34.53
CA TYR A 178 -10.29 31.45 35.37
C TYR A 178 -10.24 30.37 36.44
N ARG A 179 -9.05 29.84 36.76
CA ARG A 179 -8.83 28.69 37.64
C ARG A 179 -9.54 28.78 39.00
N ILE A 180 -9.59 29.96 39.61
CA ILE A 180 -10.30 30.17 40.89
C ILE A 180 -11.81 29.97 40.69
N LEU A 181 -12.38 30.60 39.66
CA LEU A 181 -13.79 30.48 39.31
C LEU A 181 -14.15 29.04 38.93
N GLU A 182 -13.35 28.38 38.10
CA GLU A 182 -13.52 26.98 37.70
C GLU A 182 -13.47 26.01 38.90
N SER A 183 -12.64 26.32 39.89
CA SER A 183 -12.55 25.53 41.13
C SER A 183 -13.81 25.66 42.00
N TRP A 184 -14.46 26.82 42.02
CA TRP A 184 -15.75 27.01 42.70
C TRP A 184 -16.91 26.37 41.92
N VAL A 185 -16.91 26.50 40.60
CA VAL A 185 -17.90 25.91 39.69
C VAL A 185 -17.87 24.37 39.72
N THR A 186 -16.77 23.76 40.18
CA THR A 186 -16.72 22.31 40.42
C THR A 186 -17.11 21.90 41.83
N LEU A 187 -16.74 22.67 42.85
CA LEU A 187 -16.99 22.32 44.25
C LEU A 187 -18.49 22.34 44.57
N VAL A 188 -19.20 23.39 44.16
CA VAL A 188 -20.62 23.59 44.53
C VAL A 188 -21.54 22.51 43.95
N PRO A 189 -21.49 22.18 42.64
CA PRO A 189 -22.31 21.10 42.09
C PRO A 189 -21.93 19.73 42.64
N MET A 190 -20.66 19.50 42.96
CA MET A 190 -20.22 18.22 43.51
C MET A 190 -20.73 17.99 44.94
N CYS A 191 -20.78 19.02 45.77
CA CYS A 191 -21.45 18.97 47.08
C CYS A 191 -22.95 18.68 46.92
N LEU A 192 -23.62 19.35 45.96
CA LEU A 192 -25.03 19.10 45.65
C LEU A 192 -25.28 17.66 45.19
N CYS A 193 -24.45 17.13 44.28
CA CYS A 193 -24.51 15.73 43.85
C CYS A 193 -24.33 14.75 45.03
N THR A 194 -23.46 15.10 45.98
CA THR A 194 -23.25 14.27 47.18
C THR A 194 -24.48 14.29 48.10
N MET A 195 -25.19 15.42 48.19
CA MET A 195 -26.46 15.52 48.94
C MET A 195 -27.61 14.78 48.26
N LEU A 196 -27.71 14.84 46.93
CA LEU A 196 -28.75 14.14 46.16
C LEU A 196 -28.64 12.61 46.22
N VAL A 197 -27.50 12.08 46.67
CA VAL A 197 -27.22 10.64 46.79
C VAL A 197 -26.94 10.28 48.25
N TRP A 198 -27.37 11.14 49.20
CA TRP A 198 -27.09 10.98 50.63
C TRP A 198 -27.59 9.66 51.18
N GLU A 199 -28.81 9.25 50.82
CA GLU A 199 -29.43 7.99 51.28
C GLU A 199 -28.72 6.73 50.75
N LEU A 200 -27.87 6.87 49.73
CA LEU A 200 -27.11 5.78 49.10
C LEU A 200 -25.64 5.74 49.56
N ARG A 201 -25.27 6.54 50.57
CA ARG A 201 -23.90 6.65 51.10
C ARG A 201 -23.89 6.60 52.62
N ASP A 202 -22.99 5.80 53.18
CA ASP A 202 -22.71 5.85 54.62
C ASP A 202 -22.01 7.17 54.98
N ALA A 203 -22.10 7.57 56.26
CA ALA A 203 -21.49 8.80 56.76
C ALA A 203 -20.00 8.94 56.41
N TRP A 204 -19.25 7.82 56.43
CA TRP A 204 -17.83 7.78 56.04
C TRP A 204 -17.60 8.04 54.55
N GLN A 205 -18.50 7.57 53.69
CA GLN A 205 -18.40 7.79 52.25
C GLN A 205 -18.67 9.26 51.90
N VAL A 206 -19.65 9.87 52.58
CA VAL A 206 -19.92 11.31 52.41
C VAL A 206 -18.74 12.15 52.92
N ALA A 207 -18.19 11.83 54.09
CA ALA A 207 -17.02 12.51 54.64
C ALA A 207 -15.80 12.41 53.71
N ALA A 208 -15.53 11.24 53.13
CA ALA A 208 -14.44 11.06 52.17
C ALA A 208 -14.65 11.86 50.87
N CYS A 209 -15.89 11.89 50.37
CA CYS A 209 -16.24 12.59 49.13
C CYS A 209 -16.18 14.12 49.27
N VAL A 210 -16.65 14.68 50.39
CA VAL A 210 -16.61 16.12 50.67
C VAL A 210 -15.21 16.55 51.12
N GLY A 211 -14.53 15.75 51.94
CA GLY A 211 -13.17 16.03 52.41
C GLY A 211 -12.16 16.10 51.27
N SER A 212 -12.22 15.14 50.33
CA SER A 212 -11.35 15.14 49.13
C SER A 212 -11.63 16.33 48.21
N ALA A 213 -12.89 16.72 48.07
CA ALA A 213 -13.32 17.87 47.28
C ALA A 213 -12.76 19.20 47.82
N LEU A 214 -12.88 19.40 49.14
CA LEU A 214 -12.38 20.59 49.82
C LEU A 214 -10.84 20.64 49.79
N ALA A 215 -10.18 19.51 50.05
CA ALA A 215 -8.71 19.43 49.98
C ALA A 215 -8.18 19.73 48.57
N MET A 216 -8.88 19.26 47.52
CA MET A 216 -8.55 19.56 46.13
C MET A 216 -8.75 21.04 45.79
N HIS A 217 -9.85 21.63 46.27
CA HIS A 217 -10.15 23.05 46.09
C HIS A 217 -9.07 23.93 46.75
N VAL A 218 -8.72 23.65 48.01
CA VAL A 218 -7.65 24.36 48.72
C VAL A 218 -6.30 24.19 48.01
N SER A 219 -5.96 22.97 47.59
CA SER A 219 -4.72 22.71 46.82
C SER A 219 -4.68 23.48 45.49
N THR A 220 -5.84 23.73 44.89
CA THR A 220 -5.96 24.51 43.65
C THR A 220 -5.72 26.00 43.93
N LEU A 221 -6.30 26.55 45.00
CA LEU A 221 -6.17 27.96 45.36
C LEU A 221 -4.76 28.35 45.81
N VAL A 222 -4.07 27.45 46.52
CA VAL A 222 -2.74 27.74 47.09
C VAL A 222 -1.62 27.62 46.04
N ARG A 223 -1.83 26.89 44.94
CA ARG A 223 -0.79 26.61 43.93
C ARG A 223 -0.52 27.84 43.05
N ARG A 224 0.73 28.32 43.06
CA ARG A 224 1.19 29.51 42.33
C ARG A 224 1.76 29.17 40.95
N LEU A 225 1.94 30.21 40.13
CA LEU A 225 2.64 30.16 38.84
C LEU A 225 4.15 30.06 39.05
N GLU A 226 4.82 29.19 38.29
CA GLU A 226 6.27 29.02 38.34
C GLU A 226 6.96 30.21 37.64
N CYS A 227 7.64 31.07 38.41
CA CYS A 227 8.42 32.18 37.87
C CYS A 227 9.78 31.70 37.35
N LYS A 228 9.84 31.15 36.12
CA LYS A 228 11.11 31.03 35.39
C LYS A 228 10.90 31.02 33.87
N LEU A 229 11.36 32.08 33.20
CA LEU A 229 11.60 32.09 31.76
C LEU A 229 13.08 31.77 31.49
N PRO A 230 13.42 31.04 30.40
CA PRO A 230 14.81 30.91 29.97
C PRO A 230 15.37 32.27 29.56
N ASN A 231 16.60 32.58 29.96
CA ASN A 231 17.36 33.72 29.42
C ASN A 231 17.66 33.46 27.94
N TYR A 232 17.20 34.34 27.04
CA TYR A 232 17.44 34.29 25.60
C TYR A 232 18.45 35.35 25.12
N THR A 233 19.46 35.65 25.92
CA THR A 233 20.63 36.43 25.46
C THR A 233 21.86 35.54 25.53
N GLY A 234 22.31 35.08 24.36
CA GLY A 234 23.61 34.44 24.24
C GLY A 234 24.70 35.50 24.44
N THR A 235 25.50 35.36 25.50
CA THR A 235 26.88 35.85 25.63
C THR A 235 27.52 35.25 26.89
N ASP A 236 28.52 34.38 26.65
CA ASP A 236 29.71 33.96 27.41
C ASP A 236 29.74 33.66 28.94
N GLY A 237 30.36 32.51 29.27
CA GLY A 237 31.60 32.49 30.06
C GLY A 237 31.57 32.27 31.59
N ASN A 238 31.75 31.00 32.01
CA ASN A 238 32.42 30.52 33.25
C ASN A 238 32.34 31.32 34.58
N ARG A 239 31.67 30.76 35.61
CA ARG A 239 32.30 30.07 36.77
C ARG A 239 31.28 29.50 37.75
N CYS A 240 31.70 28.37 38.33
CA CYS A 240 30.99 27.44 39.20
C CYS A 240 30.89 27.88 40.66
N SER A 241 29.98 27.26 41.43
CA SER A 241 30.36 26.43 42.58
C SER A 241 29.28 25.41 42.95
N LEU A 242 29.73 24.22 43.35
CA LEU A 242 29.07 22.92 43.38
C LEU A 242 28.90 22.38 44.82
N LYS A 243 27.73 21.74 45.09
CA LYS A 243 27.55 20.39 45.73
C LYS A 243 27.90 20.20 47.24
N PRO A 244 27.77 18.99 47.86
CA PRO A 244 27.03 17.70 47.60
C PRO A 244 26.24 17.22 48.88
N LEU A 245 25.40 16.15 48.97
CA LEU A 245 25.66 14.69 48.92
C LEU A 245 24.34 13.90 49.15
N GLN A 246 24.08 12.87 48.33
CA GLN A 246 23.71 11.45 48.64
C GLN A 246 22.58 11.13 49.67
N LEU A 247 21.63 10.20 49.48
CA LEU A 247 21.69 8.81 48.96
C LEU A 247 20.37 8.34 48.30
N TYR A 248 20.52 7.63 47.16
CA TYR A 248 19.82 6.47 46.53
C TYR A 248 18.43 5.93 46.98
N PRO A 249 17.72 5.09 46.16
CA PRO A 249 18.06 4.58 44.81
C PRO A 249 16.96 4.76 43.73
N ARG A 250 17.39 4.52 42.49
CA ARG A 250 16.56 4.28 41.31
C ARG A 250 15.46 3.25 41.59
N CYS A 251 14.21 3.67 41.62
CA CYS A 251 13.10 2.79 41.32
C CYS A 251 12.88 2.80 39.81
N ARG A 252 13.31 1.70 39.16
CA ARG A 252 12.90 1.31 37.81
C ARG A 252 11.40 1.52 37.69
N THR A 253 10.94 2.32 36.73
CA THR A 253 9.57 2.20 36.25
C THR A 253 9.40 0.80 35.69
N LEU A 254 8.77 -0.06 36.50
CA LEU A 254 8.24 -1.36 36.11
C LEU A 254 7.34 -1.13 34.89
N LYS A 255 7.88 -1.42 33.70
CA LYS A 255 7.10 -2.02 32.62
C LYS A 255 6.79 -3.46 33.03
N THR A 256 5.77 -3.62 33.85
CA THR A 256 4.98 -4.85 33.98
C THR A 256 3.56 -4.43 33.60
N SER A 257 3.11 -4.71 32.38
CA SER A 257 2.50 -6.01 32.07
C SER A 257 1.55 -6.47 33.16
N ILE A 258 0.50 -5.68 33.41
CA ILE A 258 -0.81 -6.24 33.74
C ILE A 258 -1.68 -5.99 32.52
N MET A 259 -1.73 -7.01 31.66
CA MET A 259 -2.86 -7.23 30.78
C MET A 259 -4.12 -7.32 31.66
N PHE A 260 -5.01 -6.34 31.56
CA PHE A 260 -6.43 -6.63 31.62
C PHE A 260 -7.09 -6.09 30.35
N SER A 261 -7.44 -7.08 29.53
CA SER A 261 -8.33 -7.05 28.39
C SER A 261 -9.57 -6.17 28.61
N GLN A 262 -9.58 -4.94 28.09
CA GLN A 262 -10.82 -4.22 27.79
C GLN A 262 -10.71 -3.25 26.59
N THR A 263 -9.52 -3.04 26.03
CA THR A 263 -9.29 -2.18 24.85
C THR A 263 -9.78 -2.74 23.51
N LYS A 264 -10.31 -3.98 23.48
CA LYS A 264 -10.81 -4.58 22.23
C LYS A 264 -12.26 -4.27 21.89
N ILE A 265 -13.09 -3.80 22.82
CA ILE A 265 -14.51 -3.55 22.53
C ILE A 265 -14.72 -2.12 22.03
N THR A 266 -13.99 -1.14 22.56
CA THR A 266 -14.06 0.26 22.12
C THR A 266 -13.42 0.51 20.77
N GLU A 267 -12.27 -0.12 20.44
CA GLU A 267 -11.72 -0.04 19.07
C GLU A 267 -12.63 -0.71 18.04
N VAL A 268 -13.27 -1.84 18.38
CA VAL A 268 -14.16 -2.58 17.46
C VAL A 268 -15.47 -1.83 17.21
N VAL A 269 -16.06 -1.22 18.24
CA VAL A 269 -17.32 -0.44 18.09
C VAL A 269 -17.07 0.90 17.39
N LEU A 270 -15.93 1.55 17.63
CA LEU A 270 -15.55 2.78 16.91
C LEU A 270 -15.18 2.49 15.44
N SER A 271 -14.48 1.38 15.15
CA SER A 271 -14.20 0.95 13.77
C SER A 271 -15.46 0.46 13.03
N LEU A 272 -16.39 -0.21 13.71
CA LEU A 272 -17.69 -0.63 13.15
C LEU A 272 -18.58 0.56 12.78
N ARG A 273 -18.58 1.63 13.59
CA ARG A 273 -19.31 2.85 13.27
C ARG A 273 -18.66 3.60 12.12
N ILE A 274 -17.33 3.75 12.11
CA ILE A 274 -16.63 4.44 11.02
C ILE A 274 -16.78 3.66 9.70
N LEU A 275 -16.68 2.33 9.69
CA LEU A 275 -16.81 1.57 8.43
C LEU A 275 -18.24 1.46 7.90
N ALA A 276 -19.25 1.24 8.75
CA ALA A 276 -20.64 1.24 8.29
C ALA A 276 -21.10 2.65 7.85
N ILE A 277 -20.56 3.70 8.48
CA ILE A 277 -20.73 5.08 8.01
C ILE A 277 -20.00 5.28 6.68
N THR A 278 -18.81 4.71 6.45
CA THR A 278 -18.11 4.84 5.15
C THR A 278 -18.74 4.00 4.03
N ASP A 279 -19.24 2.78 4.28
CA ASP A 279 -19.94 1.98 3.27
C ASP A 279 -21.30 2.60 2.93
N GLY A 280 -22.06 3.06 3.92
CA GLY A 280 -23.31 3.78 3.70
C GLY A 280 -23.10 5.11 2.96
N GLN A 281 -22.03 5.86 3.28
CA GLN A 281 -21.63 7.06 2.54
C GLN A 281 -21.13 6.74 1.13
N TYR A 282 -20.39 5.65 0.95
CA TYR A 282 -19.91 5.20 -0.35
C TYR A 282 -21.10 4.84 -1.25
N LEU A 283 -21.99 3.96 -0.79
CA LEU A 283 -23.20 3.57 -1.52
C LEU A 283 -24.09 4.78 -1.84
N ARG A 284 -24.30 5.69 -0.88
CA ARG A 284 -25.09 6.91 -1.10
C ARG A 284 -24.47 7.83 -2.16
N LYS A 285 -23.14 7.83 -2.29
CA LYS A 285 -22.43 8.60 -3.33
C LYS A 285 -22.42 7.89 -4.69
N THR A 286 -22.54 6.56 -4.75
CA THR A 286 -22.46 5.82 -6.02
C THR A 286 -23.82 5.54 -6.64
N VAL A 287 -24.84 5.31 -5.82
CA VAL A 287 -26.21 4.97 -6.25
C VAL A 287 -26.93 6.21 -6.80
N LYS A 288 -27.64 6.02 -7.92
CA LYS A 288 -28.55 6.99 -8.52
C LYS A 288 -29.99 6.58 -8.21
N LEU A 289 -30.52 7.10 -7.11
CA LEU A 289 -31.87 6.81 -6.62
C LEU A 289 -33.01 7.26 -7.57
N THR A 290 -32.70 8.04 -8.60
CA THR A 290 -33.68 8.46 -9.62
C THR A 290 -33.81 7.48 -10.78
N ALA A 291 -32.94 6.46 -10.88
CA ALA A 291 -33.10 5.37 -11.83
C ALA A 291 -33.89 4.23 -11.17
N ASP A 292 -34.76 3.58 -11.94
CA ASP A 292 -35.52 2.43 -11.45
C ASP A 292 -34.62 1.17 -11.41
N PRO A 293 -34.40 0.56 -10.24
CA PRO A 293 -33.61 -0.67 -10.13
C PRO A 293 -34.20 -1.87 -10.89
N CYS A 294 -35.51 -1.88 -11.16
CA CYS A 294 -36.17 -2.96 -11.90
C CYS A 294 -35.97 -2.85 -13.41
N GLU A 295 -35.68 -1.64 -13.91
CA GLU A 295 -35.47 -1.37 -15.34
C GLU A 295 -33.98 -1.37 -15.70
N ASP A 296 -33.15 -0.65 -14.91
CA ASP A 296 -31.70 -0.58 -15.13
C ASP A 296 -30.97 -0.55 -13.78
N PHE A 297 -30.71 -1.74 -13.26
CA PHE A 297 -30.00 -1.91 -11.99
C PHE A 297 -28.56 -1.37 -12.03
N TYR A 298 -27.91 -1.36 -13.20
CA TYR A 298 -26.56 -0.83 -13.33
C TYR A 298 -26.56 0.70 -13.15
N THR A 299 -27.45 1.41 -13.86
CA THR A 299 -27.59 2.85 -13.69
C THR A 299 -28.06 3.21 -12.30
N PHE A 300 -28.97 2.43 -11.69
CA PHE A 300 -29.35 2.60 -10.29
C PHE A 300 -28.13 2.45 -9.36
N ALA A 301 -27.36 1.37 -9.45
CA ALA A 301 -26.27 1.08 -8.52
C ALA A 301 -25.03 1.98 -8.72
N CYS A 302 -24.70 2.30 -9.97
CA CYS A 302 -23.43 2.90 -10.38
C CYS A 302 -23.57 4.29 -11.03
N GLY A 303 -24.78 4.75 -11.34
CA GLY A 303 -25.01 5.94 -12.17
C GLY A 303 -24.46 7.26 -11.63
N ASN A 304 -24.11 7.32 -10.33
CA ASN A 304 -23.43 8.46 -9.72
C ASN A 304 -21.94 8.20 -9.42
N PHE A 305 -21.44 6.98 -9.64
CA PHE A 305 -20.05 6.60 -9.34
C PHE A 305 -19.04 7.50 -10.06
N ALA A 306 -19.14 7.62 -11.38
CA ALA A 306 -18.18 8.41 -12.17
C ALA A 306 -18.20 9.91 -11.81
N LYS A 307 -19.33 10.44 -11.32
CA LYS A 307 -19.48 11.84 -10.90
C LYS A 307 -18.82 12.14 -9.56
N ASN A 308 -18.84 11.17 -8.65
CA ASN A 308 -18.44 11.36 -7.26
C ASN A 308 -17.08 10.75 -6.91
N GLN A 309 -16.48 9.97 -7.82
CA GLN A 309 -15.15 9.41 -7.66
C GLN A 309 -14.11 10.28 -8.33
N GLN A 310 -13.00 10.50 -7.63
CA GLN A 310 -11.80 11.08 -8.23
C GLN A 310 -11.07 9.98 -8.99
N VAL A 311 -11.22 9.99 -10.31
CA VAL A 311 -10.42 9.15 -11.21
C VAL A 311 -9.01 9.77 -11.26
N PRO A 312 -7.94 9.04 -10.89
CA PRO A 312 -6.59 9.55 -11.05
C PRO A 312 -6.32 9.90 -12.51
N ASP A 313 -5.59 11.00 -12.74
CA ASP A 313 -5.20 11.41 -14.09
C ASP A 313 -4.58 10.23 -14.85
N GLY A 314 -4.92 10.07 -16.13
CA GLY A 314 -4.36 9.02 -16.98
C GLY A 314 -4.84 7.58 -16.69
N ALA A 315 -5.70 7.34 -15.69
CA ALA A 315 -6.27 6.00 -15.48
C ALA A 315 -7.13 5.58 -16.68
N LEU A 316 -6.90 4.35 -17.18
CA LEU A 316 -7.64 3.79 -18.33
C LEU A 316 -9.01 3.23 -17.95
N GLY A 317 -9.14 2.84 -16.69
CA GLY A 317 -10.33 2.32 -16.06
C GLY A 317 -10.26 2.66 -14.59
N TRP A 318 -11.42 2.81 -13.95
CA TRP A 318 -11.50 3.11 -12.53
C TRP A 318 -12.73 2.48 -11.92
N GLY A 319 -12.51 1.40 -11.16
CA GLY A 319 -13.53 0.67 -10.42
C GLY A 319 -12.96 0.12 -9.11
N MET A 320 -13.68 -0.82 -8.51
CA MET A 320 -13.27 -1.41 -7.23
C MET A 320 -11.92 -2.13 -7.32
N PHE A 321 -11.63 -2.82 -8.44
CA PHE A 321 -10.35 -3.50 -8.64
C PHE A 321 -9.18 -2.50 -8.68
N GLU A 322 -9.28 -1.44 -9.47
CA GLU A 322 -8.22 -0.43 -9.62
C GLU A 322 -8.01 0.37 -8.33
N MET A 323 -9.09 0.66 -7.59
CA MET A 323 -8.99 1.31 -6.27
C MET A 323 -8.15 0.47 -5.30
N VAL A 324 -8.41 -0.84 -5.24
CA VAL A 324 -7.69 -1.76 -4.34
C VAL A 324 -6.27 -1.99 -4.84
N ASP A 325 -6.06 -2.10 -6.15
CA ASP A 325 -4.72 -2.28 -6.73
C ASP A 325 -3.84 -1.07 -6.44
N ASN A 326 -4.41 0.13 -6.59
CA ASN A 326 -3.73 1.37 -6.24
C ASN A 326 -3.38 1.42 -4.74
N ALA A 327 -4.33 1.11 -3.85
CA ALA A 327 -4.10 1.08 -2.40
C ALA A 327 -3.04 0.03 -2.01
N THR A 328 -3.06 -1.13 -2.66
CA THR A 328 -2.08 -2.22 -2.49
C THR A 328 -0.70 -1.77 -2.93
N THR A 329 -0.60 -1.14 -4.10
CA THR A 329 0.63 -0.59 -4.65
C THR A 329 1.26 0.45 -3.72
N TYR A 330 0.47 1.37 -3.17
CA TYR A 330 0.96 2.33 -2.18
C TYR A 330 1.40 1.66 -0.87
N THR A 331 0.66 0.66 -0.38
CA THR A 331 1.07 -0.12 0.81
C THR A 331 2.43 -0.78 0.61
N ILE A 332 2.65 -1.40 -0.56
CA ILE A 332 3.91 -2.05 -0.90
C ILE A 332 5.03 -1.02 -1.00
N ARG A 333 4.76 0.14 -1.62
CA ARG A 333 5.69 1.26 -1.68
C ARG A 333 6.15 1.68 -0.28
N GLU A 334 5.22 1.89 0.66
CA GLU A 334 5.56 2.23 2.04
C GLU A 334 6.48 1.16 2.67
N ILE A 335 6.18 -0.12 2.46
CA ILE A 335 7.00 -1.23 2.97
C ILE A 335 8.43 -1.18 2.43
N LEU A 336 8.59 -0.85 1.15
CA LEU A 336 9.86 -0.79 0.43
C LEU A 336 10.68 0.46 0.79
N GLU A 337 10.02 1.62 0.95
CA GLU A 337 10.65 2.90 1.28
C GLU A 337 10.99 3.05 2.78
N GLU A 338 10.37 2.25 3.65
CA GLU A 338 10.70 2.25 5.08
C GLU A 338 12.19 1.93 5.34
N PRO A 339 12.88 2.68 6.23
CA PRO A 339 14.28 2.43 6.58
C PRO A 339 14.53 0.97 6.93
N SER A 340 15.63 0.41 6.41
CA SER A 340 16.01 -0.98 6.71
C SER A 340 16.45 -1.07 8.18
N ARG A 341 15.77 -1.92 8.96
CA ARG A 341 16.11 -2.16 10.38
C ARG A 341 17.06 -3.35 10.51
N SER A 342 17.81 -3.42 11.62
CA SER A 342 18.63 -4.60 11.93
C SER A 342 17.78 -5.87 11.99
N SER A 343 16.59 -5.77 12.59
CA SER A 343 15.57 -6.82 12.72
C SER A 343 14.88 -7.22 11.42
N ASP A 344 15.07 -6.50 10.30
CA ASP A 344 14.48 -6.90 9.02
C ASP A 344 15.14 -8.21 8.54
N PHE A 345 14.34 -9.18 8.11
CA PHE A 345 14.84 -10.45 7.60
C PHE A 345 15.51 -10.30 6.23
N SER A 346 16.33 -11.29 5.84
CA SER A 346 17.20 -11.22 4.67
C SER A 346 16.42 -10.99 3.37
N ALA A 347 15.32 -11.72 3.16
CA ALA A 347 14.50 -11.57 1.96
C ALA A 347 13.92 -10.15 1.82
N LEU A 348 13.37 -9.55 2.88
CA LEU A 348 12.87 -8.17 2.86
C LEU A 348 13.98 -7.16 2.54
N LYS A 349 15.18 -7.35 3.12
CA LYS A 349 16.35 -6.51 2.81
C LYS A 349 16.72 -6.61 1.32
N LYS A 350 16.59 -7.78 0.69
CA LYS A 350 16.83 -7.98 -0.75
C LYS A 350 15.80 -7.22 -1.59
N ALA A 351 14.51 -7.31 -1.26
CA ALA A 351 13.45 -6.55 -1.94
C ALA A 351 13.65 -5.03 -1.84
N LYS A 352 13.91 -4.50 -0.64
CA LYS A 352 14.22 -3.07 -0.44
C LYS A 352 15.43 -2.61 -1.25
N ARG A 353 16.50 -3.42 -1.28
CA ARG A 353 17.70 -3.11 -2.06
C ARG A 353 17.43 -3.09 -3.57
N MET A 354 16.68 -4.07 -4.07
CA MET A 354 16.27 -4.14 -5.48
C MET A 354 15.53 -2.86 -5.88
N TYR A 355 14.54 -2.47 -5.08
CA TYR A 355 13.77 -1.25 -5.28
C TYR A 355 14.64 0.01 -5.26
N SER A 356 15.49 0.16 -4.23
CA SER A 356 16.38 1.32 -4.11
C SER A 356 17.40 1.43 -5.26
N ALA A 357 17.88 0.30 -5.78
CA ALA A 357 18.82 0.28 -6.90
C ALA A 357 18.15 0.75 -8.19
N CYS A 358 16.87 0.40 -8.40
CA CYS A 358 16.10 0.84 -9.56
C CYS A 358 15.83 2.35 -9.55
N LEU A 359 15.55 2.91 -8.37
CA LEU A 359 15.32 4.34 -8.16
C LEU A 359 16.57 5.20 -8.33
N ASP A 360 17.77 4.63 -8.13
CA ASP A 360 19.05 5.33 -8.25
C ASP A 360 19.45 5.52 -9.73
N THR A 361 18.77 6.45 -10.40
CA THR A 361 19.04 6.83 -11.81
C THR A 361 20.43 7.38 -11.99
N LYS A 362 20.97 8.10 -11.00
CA LYS A 362 22.33 8.66 -11.05
C LYS A 362 23.38 7.56 -11.25
N THR A 363 23.40 6.53 -10.39
CA THR A 363 24.36 5.41 -10.53
C THR A 363 24.17 4.66 -11.86
N ARG A 364 22.93 4.57 -12.35
CA ARG A 364 22.60 3.92 -13.61
C ARG A 364 23.14 4.70 -14.81
N ASP A 365 22.95 6.01 -14.83
CA ASP A 365 23.41 6.89 -15.89
C ASP A 365 24.94 7.03 -15.90
N GLU A 366 25.58 7.10 -14.72
CA GLU A 366 27.04 7.08 -14.59
C GLU A 366 27.69 5.82 -15.20
N ARG A 367 26.98 4.68 -15.19
CA ARG A 367 27.46 3.43 -15.80
C ARG A 367 27.18 3.34 -17.30
N GLY A 368 26.29 4.17 -17.81
CA GLY A 368 25.89 4.19 -19.22
C GLY A 368 25.45 2.82 -19.75
N LEU A 369 25.79 2.58 -21.01
CA LEU A 369 25.43 1.36 -21.75
C LEU A 369 26.41 0.21 -21.58
N ALA A 370 27.52 0.40 -20.85
CA ALA A 370 28.56 -0.62 -20.68
C ALA A 370 28.02 -2.00 -20.21
N PRO A 371 27.06 -2.08 -19.28
CA PRO A 371 26.48 -3.37 -18.87
C PRO A 371 25.76 -4.10 -20.02
N LEU A 372 25.01 -3.37 -20.85
CA LEU A 372 24.29 -3.92 -22.00
C LEU A 372 25.25 -4.35 -23.11
N LEU A 373 26.25 -3.53 -23.42
CA LEU A 373 27.29 -3.84 -24.41
C LEU A 373 28.04 -5.14 -24.06
N ASN A 374 28.33 -5.36 -22.77
CA ASN A 374 28.92 -6.60 -22.30
C ASN A 374 27.99 -7.81 -22.49
N VAL A 375 26.67 -7.64 -22.30
CA VAL A 375 25.69 -8.70 -22.60
C VAL A 375 25.67 -9.02 -24.10
N ILE A 376 25.60 -8.00 -24.96
CA ILE A 376 25.62 -8.15 -26.42
C ILE A 376 26.88 -8.91 -26.85
N LYS A 377 28.06 -8.50 -26.37
CA LYS A 377 29.33 -9.17 -26.66
C LYS A 377 29.33 -10.64 -26.22
N ARG A 378 28.88 -10.93 -24.99
CA ARG A 378 28.83 -12.30 -24.44
C ARG A 378 27.80 -13.19 -25.13
N ALA A 379 26.76 -12.59 -25.69
CA ALA A 379 25.70 -13.32 -26.39
C ALA A 379 26.03 -13.61 -27.86
N GLY A 380 27.18 -13.12 -28.37
CA GLY A 380 27.67 -13.40 -29.71
C GLY A 380 27.73 -12.18 -30.64
N GLY A 381 27.42 -10.98 -30.14
CA GLY A 381 27.36 -9.74 -30.94
C GLY A 381 26.01 -9.54 -31.61
N TRP A 382 25.69 -8.29 -31.96
CA TRP A 382 24.45 -7.93 -32.64
C TRP A 382 24.76 -7.47 -34.07
N PRO A 383 24.41 -8.25 -35.11
CA PRO A 383 24.77 -7.91 -36.49
C PRO A 383 24.27 -6.54 -36.97
N VAL A 384 23.13 -6.06 -36.47
CA VAL A 384 22.66 -4.68 -36.71
C VAL A 384 23.70 -3.62 -36.33
N LEU A 385 24.54 -3.88 -35.31
CA LEU A 385 25.60 -2.97 -34.86
C LEU A 385 26.94 -3.22 -35.55
N SER A 386 27.06 -4.26 -36.39
CA SER A 386 28.35 -4.70 -36.94
C SER A 386 28.15 -5.40 -38.29
N PRO A 387 28.36 -4.68 -39.41
CA PRO A 387 28.19 -5.23 -40.76
C PRO A 387 29.04 -6.48 -41.02
N ASP A 388 30.24 -6.53 -40.46
CA ASP A 388 31.21 -7.64 -40.61
C ASP A 388 30.96 -8.82 -39.65
N TRP A 389 29.77 -8.93 -39.07
CA TRP A 389 29.46 -10.01 -38.14
C TRP A 389 29.50 -11.38 -38.82
N ARG A 390 30.31 -12.31 -38.29
CA ARG A 390 30.50 -13.68 -38.81
C ARG A 390 30.19 -14.78 -37.79
N GLY A 391 29.24 -14.52 -36.89
CA GLY A 391 28.87 -15.49 -35.88
C GLY A 391 27.96 -16.61 -36.40
N SER A 392 27.77 -17.63 -35.57
CA SER A 392 26.81 -18.71 -35.79
C SER A 392 25.79 -18.76 -34.65
N VAL A 393 24.56 -19.15 -34.95
CA VAL A 393 23.50 -19.36 -33.96
C VAL A 393 22.98 -20.78 -34.05
N THR A 394 23.17 -21.54 -32.97
CA THR A 394 22.68 -22.92 -32.80
C THR A 394 21.63 -23.00 -31.68
N TRP A 395 20.87 -24.09 -31.64
CA TRP A 395 19.93 -24.36 -30.55
C TRP A 395 20.59 -24.43 -29.17
N HIS A 396 21.80 -24.99 -29.07
CA HIS A 396 22.60 -24.96 -27.84
C HIS A 396 22.87 -23.52 -27.37
N ASN A 397 23.19 -22.60 -28.29
CA ASN A 397 23.37 -21.19 -27.94
C ASN A 397 22.07 -20.56 -27.43
N VAL A 398 20.93 -20.88 -28.04
CA VAL A 398 19.60 -20.42 -27.61
C VAL A 398 19.31 -20.89 -26.18
N ALA A 399 19.42 -22.19 -25.91
CA ALA A 399 19.23 -22.76 -24.58
C ALA A 399 20.10 -22.08 -23.52
N ARG A 400 21.40 -21.93 -23.81
CA ARG A 400 22.36 -21.28 -22.91
C ARG A 400 21.98 -19.83 -22.58
N LEU A 401 21.51 -19.07 -23.58
CA LEU A 401 21.10 -17.67 -23.38
C LEU A 401 19.81 -17.59 -22.57
N THR A 402 18.82 -18.44 -22.88
CA THR A 402 17.57 -18.53 -22.12
C THR A 402 17.83 -18.89 -20.66
N ALA A 403 18.65 -19.90 -20.38
CA ALA A 403 19.04 -20.27 -19.01
C ALA A 403 19.77 -19.13 -18.29
N ARG A 404 20.67 -18.42 -18.98
CA ARG A 404 21.51 -17.39 -18.37
C ARG A 404 20.76 -16.11 -18.03
N TYR A 405 19.78 -15.72 -18.85
CA TYR A 405 19.09 -14.45 -18.71
C TYR A 405 17.63 -14.56 -18.27
N GLY A 406 17.05 -15.77 -18.29
CA GLY A 406 15.62 -15.97 -17.97
C GLY A 406 14.73 -15.17 -18.91
N ILE A 407 15.07 -15.13 -20.20
CA ILE A 407 14.33 -14.45 -21.27
C ILE A 407 13.93 -15.51 -22.29
N PRO A 408 12.62 -15.68 -22.57
CA PRO A 408 12.19 -16.58 -23.63
C PRO A 408 12.66 -16.01 -24.98
N LEU A 409 13.23 -16.86 -25.82
CA LEU A 409 13.73 -16.48 -27.15
C LEU A 409 12.78 -17.04 -28.21
N PHE A 410 12.94 -18.32 -28.56
CA PHE A 410 12.10 -19.05 -29.52
C PHE A 410 10.99 -19.86 -28.86
N PHE A 411 11.20 -20.26 -27.60
CA PHE A 411 10.21 -20.98 -26.82
C PHE A 411 9.97 -20.24 -25.51
N ASN A 412 8.72 -20.28 -25.03
CA ASN A 412 8.44 -20.07 -23.62
C ASN A 412 8.44 -21.43 -22.94
N MET A 413 9.46 -21.70 -22.13
CA MET A 413 9.65 -22.97 -21.44
C MET A 413 9.47 -22.79 -19.95
N HIS A 414 8.56 -23.57 -19.38
CA HIS A 414 8.25 -23.54 -17.95
C HIS A 414 7.81 -24.92 -17.46
N ILE A 415 7.87 -25.13 -16.14
CA ILE A 415 7.39 -26.37 -15.51
C ILE A 415 5.96 -26.17 -15.04
N LYS A 416 5.10 -27.12 -15.40
CA LYS A 416 3.69 -27.19 -14.96
C LYS A 416 3.42 -28.55 -14.34
N GLN A 417 2.44 -28.62 -13.46
CA GLN A 417 1.92 -29.89 -12.96
C GLN A 417 0.93 -30.51 -13.95
N SER A 418 0.99 -31.83 -14.14
CA SER A 418 0.03 -32.56 -14.99
C SER A 418 -1.40 -32.42 -14.47
N THR A 419 -2.35 -32.21 -15.39
CA THR A 419 -3.79 -32.23 -15.11
C THR A 419 -4.28 -33.64 -14.81
N ASP A 420 -3.71 -34.65 -15.48
CA ASP A 420 -4.11 -36.05 -15.37
C ASP A 420 -3.52 -36.70 -14.11
N ASN A 421 -2.29 -36.29 -13.74
CA ASN A 421 -1.66 -36.71 -12.50
C ASN A 421 -0.99 -35.54 -11.77
N SER A 422 -1.72 -34.96 -10.81
CA SER A 422 -1.25 -33.87 -9.94
C SER A 422 -0.05 -34.23 -9.02
N SER A 423 0.53 -35.42 -9.13
CA SER A 423 1.82 -35.76 -8.48
C SER A 423 3.02 -35.62 -9.41
N ASN A 424 2.81 -35.46 -10.71
CA ASN A 424 3.84 -35.39 -11.73
C ASN A 424 3.96 -33.97 -12.28
N TYR A 425 5.19 -33.55 -12.53
CA TYR A 425 5.52 -32.30 -13.21
C TYR A 425 6.01 -32.62 -14.61
N MET A 426 5.72 -31.72 -15.55
CA MET A 426 6.07 -31.82 -16.96
C MET A 426 6.73 -30.53 -17.41
N ILE A 427 7.58 -30.65 -18.44
CA ILE A 427 8.15 -29.52 -19.15
C ILE A 427 7.10 -29.02 -20.13
N VAL A 428 6.81 -27.73 -20.14
CA VAL A 428 5.89 -27.14 -21.11
C VAL A 428 6.67 -26.32 -22.12
N LEU A 429 6.39 -26.55 -23.40
CA LEU A 429 6.89 -25.76 -24.52
C LEU A 429 5.74 -25.01 -25.17
N ASP A 430 5.77 -23.69 -25.01
CA ASP A 430 4.84 -22.75 -25.61
C ASP A 430 5.52 -21.89 -26.68
N ALA A 431 4.68 -21.27 -27.51
CA ALA A 431 5.01 -20.10 -28.30
C ALA A 431 5.81 -19.07 -27.47
N PRO A 432 6.79 -18.39 -28.08
CA PRO A 432 7.53 -17.37 -27.38
C PRO A 432 6.61 -16.18 -27.06
N SER A 433 6.42 -15.89 -25.78
CA SER A 433 5.66 -14.70 -25.35
C SER A 433 6.39 -13.42 -25.76
N MET A 434 5.67 -12.39 -26.20
CA MET A 434 6.24 -11.06 -26.40
C MET A 434 6.40 -10.29 -25.08
N ARG A 435 7.42 -9.43 -24.95
CA ARG A 435 7.59 -8.55 -23.76
C ARG A 435 6.40 -7.59 -23.59
N LEU A 436 5.79 -7.17 -24.70
CA LEU A 436 4.64 -6.27 -24.71
C LEU A 436 3.37 -7.08 -24.49
N GLN A 437 2.85 -7.07 -23.26
CA GLN A 437 1.49 -7.55 -23.02
C GLN A 437 0.50 -6.46 -23.42
N LEU A 438 -0.29 -6.72 -24.46
CA LEU A 438 -1.30 -5.77 -24.94
C LEU A 438 -2.42 -5.61 -23.90
N SER A 439 -3.02 -4.42 -23.84
CA SER A 439 -4.18 -4.16 -23.00
C SER A 439 -5.39 -4.97 -23.48
N ALA A 440 -6.32 -5.29 -22.58
CA ALA A 440 -7.55 -6.03 -22.93
C ALA A 440 -8.34 -5.35 -24.06
N LYS A 441 -8.38 -4.01 -24.08
CA LYS A 441 -8.99 -3.22 -25.16
C LYS A 441 -8.34 -3.51 -26.53
N ARG A 442 -7.00 -3.55 -26.58
CA ARG A 442 -6.29 -3.90 -27.83
C ARG A 442 -6.35 -5.37 -28.17
N LYS A 443 -6.46 -6.27 -27.17
CA LYS A 443 -6.72 -7.70 -27.40
C LYS A 443 -8.10 -7.94 -28.02
N GLN A 444 -9.08 -7.09 -27.70
CA GLN A 444 -10.44 -7.19 -28.23
C GLN A 444 -10.58 -6.55 -29.62
N GLU A 445 -9.77 -5.53 -29.93
CA GLU A 445 -9.65 -4.93 -31.26
C GLU A 445 -8.74 -5.75 -32.22
N ALA A 446 -7.82 -6.56 -31.68
CA ALA A 446 -6.88 -7.37 -32.45
C ALA A 446 -7.31 -8.84 -32.52
N VAL A 447 -7.99 -9.22 -33.60
CA VAL A 447 -8.13 -10.63 -34.00
C VAL A 447 -6.78 -11.23 -34.40
N ASP A 448 -5.82 -10.38 -34.80
CA ASP A 448 -4.42 -10.75 -35.03
C ASP A 448 -3.54 -9.52 -34.74
N TRP A 449 -2.58 -9.61 -33.83
CA TRP A 449 -2.03 -8.42 -33.16
C TRP A 449 -0.85 -7.76 -33.91
N MET A 450 -0.36 -8.40 -34.98
CA MET A 450 0.58 -7.82 -35.94
C MET A 450 -0.08 -7.38 -37.24
N SER A 451 -1.37 -7.60 -37.43
CA SER A 451 -2.12 -6.95 -38.50
C SER A 451 -2.37 -5.46 -38.20
N LEU A 452 -2.15 -5.01 -36.95
CA LEU A 452 -2.08 -3.61 -36.59
C LEU A 452 -0.71 -3.03 -36.93
N THR A 453 -0.57 -2.51 -38.15
CA THR A 453 0.63 -1.83 -38.68
C THR A 453 1.27 -0.87 -37.66
N SER A 454 0.45 -0.15 -36.90
CA SER A 454 0.90 0.81 -35.89
C SER A 454 1.70 0.20 -34.73
N ILE A 455 1.44 -1.06 -34.32
CA ILE A 455 2.23 -1.71 -33.27
C ILE A 455 3.60 -2.10 -33.81
N LYS A 456 3.65 -2.66 -35.02
CA LYS A 456 4.89 -3.03 -35.70
C LYS A 456 5.79 -1.80 -35.88
N GLU A 457 5.24 -0.70 -36.36
CA GLU A 457 5.95 0.58 -36.54
C GLU A 457 6.52 1.12 -35.22
N ASN A 458 5.73 1.10 -34.14
CA ASN A 458 6.20 1.56 -32.83
C ASN A 458 7.34 0.70 -32.28
N VAL A 459 7.27 -0.63 -32.44
CA VAL A 459 8.35 -1.53 -32.02
C VAL A 459 9.60 -1.34 -32.89
N LEU A 460 9.43 -1.18 -34.20
CA LEU A 460 10.52 -0.86 -35.13
C LEU A 460 11.23 0.43 -34.70
N GLN A 461 10.47 1.50 -34.48
CA GLN A 461 10.99 2.79 -34.06
C GLN A 461 11.70 2.70 -32.70
N TYR A 462 11.16 1.93 -31.75
CA TYR A 462 11.85 1.68 -30.48
C TYR A 462 13.20 1.01 -30.69
N LEU A 463 13.28 -0.05 -31.51
CA LEU A 463 14.53 -0.76 -31.78
C LEU A 463 15.53 0.13 -32.52
N MET A 464 15.09 0.92 -33.50
CA MET A 464 15.91 1.91 -34.18
C MET A 464 16.47 2.93 -33.19
N ASN A 465 15.63 3.50 -32.32
CA ASN A 465 16.09 4.45 -31.31
C ASN A 465 17.12 3.82 -30.37
N VAL A 466 16.93 2.56 -29.97
CA VAL A 466 17.93 1.85 -29.14
C VAL A 466 19.25 1.66 -29.89
N VAL A 467 19.22 1.34 -31.18
CA VAL A 467 20.42 1.26 -32.02
C VAL A 467 21.12 2.61 -32.07
N THR A 468 20.39 3.69 -32.38
CA THR A 468 20.91 5.06 -32.40
C THR A 468 21.55 5.45 -31.07
N GLU A 469 20.94 5.11 -29.93
CA GLU A 469 21.54 5.38 -28.61
C GLU A 469 22.83 4.58 -28.35
N ILE A 470 23.01 3.42 -28.98
CA ILE A 470 24.22 2.59 -28.82
C ILE A 470 25.38 3.08 -29.71
N ILE A 471 25.12 3.42 -30.97
CA ILE A 471 26.16 3.72 -31.97
C ILE A 471 26.15 5.17 -32.48
N GLY A 472 25.21 6.00 -32.04
CA GLY A 472 25.09 7.42 -32.41
C GLY A 472 24.27 7.64 -33.68
N GLU A 473 24.69 7.07 -34.80
CA GLU A 473 23.99 7.14 -36.09
C GLU A 473 23.68 5.72 -36.58
N ALA A 474 22.42 5.49 -36.97
CA ALA A 474 21.96 4.18 -37.36
C ALA A 474 22.38 3.88 -38.83
N PRO A 475 22.89 2.67 -39.13
CA PRO A 475 23.27 2.29 -40.49
C PRO A 475 22.09 2.41 -41.48
N PRO A 476 22.34 2.68 -42.78
CA PRO A 476 21.27 2.82 -43.77
C PRO A 476 20.37 1.59 -43.92
N ASP A 477 20.90 0.39 -43.65
CA ASP A 477 20.20 -0.88 -43.76
C ASP A 477 19.58 -1.37 -42.43
N VAL A 478 19.71 -0.59 -41.35
CA VAL A 478 19.23 -0.95 -40.01
C VAL A 478 17.73 -1.22 -40.00
N GLU A 479 16.96 -0.41 -40.72
CA GLU A 479 15.51 -0.44 -40.72
C GLU A 479 15.04 -1.75 -41.38
N THR A 480 15.54 -2.04 -42.58
CA THR A 480 15.27 -3.30 -43.29
C THR A 480 15.65 -4.52 -42.45
N GLN A 481 16.83 -4.52 -41.82
CA GLN A 481 17.25 -5.63 -40.95
C GLN A 481 16.31 -5.83 -39.75
N LEU A 482 15.82 -4.74 -39.14
CA LEU A 482 14.89 -4.81 -38.01
C LEU A 482 13.47 -5.17 -38.47
N GLU A 483 13.05 -4.77 -39.67
CA GLU A 483 11.79 -5.21 -40.27
C GLU A 483 11.77 -6.72 -40.51
N GLU A 484 12.86 -7.30 -41.01
CA GLU A 484 13.01 -8.76 -41.15
C GLU A 484 12.87 -9.47 -39.79
N VAL A 485 13.43 -8.89 -38.72
CA VAL A 485 13.27 -9.41 -37.35
C VAL A 485 11.80 -9.40 -36.93
N LEU A 486 11.05 -8.33 -37.23
CA LEU A 486 9.63 -8.25 -36.90
C LEU A 486 8.80 -9.22 -37.74
N GLN A 487 9.14 -9.41 -39.02
CA GLN A 487 8.50 -10.43 -39.86
C GLN A 487 8.76 -11.85 -39.33
N MET A 488 9.98 -12.14 -38.88
CA MET A 488 10.31 -13.41 -38.23
C MET A 488 9.51 -13.58 -36.93
N ALA A 489 9.45 -12.54 -36.09
CA ALA A 489 8.67 -12.55 -34.87
C ALA A 489 7.16 -12.80 -35.12
N ASN A 490 6.66 -12.35 -36.27
CA ASN A 490 5.30 -12.59 -36.72
C ASN A 490 5.05 -14.05 -37.03
N LYS A 491 5.88 -14.63 -37.90
CA LYS A 491 5.78 -16.04 -38.27
C LYS A 491 5.83 -16.96 -37.05
N LEU A 492 6.70 -16.67 -36.08
CA LEU A 492 6.83 -17.47 -34.85
C LEU A 492 5.59 -17.44 -33.93
N GLN A 493 4.70 -16.46 -34.08
CA GLN A 493 3.52 -16.28 -33.23
C GLN A 493 2.21 -16.62 -33.92
N ASP A 494 2.24 -17.01 -35.19
CA ASP A 494 1.06 -17.49 -35.91
C ASP A 494 0.50 -18.73 -35.18
N LYS A 495 -0.80 -18.67 -34.85
CA LYS A 495 -1.49 -19.68 -34.06
C LYS A 495 -2.76 -20.07 -34.77
N ASN A 496 -2.86 -21.34 -35.13
CA ASN A 496 -4.13 -21.97 -35.41
C ASN A 496 -4.79 -22.39 -34.08
N PRO A 497 -5.86 -21.70 -33.64
CA PRO A 497 -6.49 -21.96 -32.33
C PRO A 497 -7.20 -23.32 -32.24
N LEU A 498 -7.37 -24.01 -33.37
CA LEU A 498 -8.09 -25.30 -33.46
C LEU A 498 -7.19 -26.53 -33.20
N VAL A 499 -5.87 -26.34 -33.09
CA VAL A 499 -4.91 -27.45 -32.99
C VAL A 499 -4.72 -27.91 -31.54
N LYS A 500 -4.74 -29.23 -31.34
CA LYS A 500 -4.60 -29.88 -30.03
C LYS A 500 -3.16 -29.83 -29.52
N SER A 501 -3.03 -29.68 -28.20
CA SER A 501 -1.78 -29.92 -27.49
C SER A 501 -1.39 -31.41 -27.52
N CYS A 502 -0.12 -31.69 -27.26
CA CYS A 502 0.43 -33.05 -27.24
C CYS A 502 1.37 -33.24 -26.06
N GLU A 503 1.29 -34.39 -25.40
CA GLU A 503 2.23 -34.79 -24.35
C GLU A 503 3.05 -35.98 -24.84
N VAL A 504 4.37 -35.82 -24.86
CA VAL A 504 5.32 -36.82 -25.35
C VAL A 504 6.52 -36.92 -24.42
N THR A 505 7.23 -38.05 -24.43
CA THR A 505 8.52 -38.14 -23.73
C THR A 505 9.59 -37.35 -24.50
N VAL A 506 10.64 -36.90 -23.81
CA VAL A 506 11.80 -36.26 -24.46
C VAL A 506 12.38 -37.15 -25.57
N GLY A 507 12.50 -38.46 -25.31
CA GLY A 507 13.00 -39.42 -26.30
C GLY A 507 12.09 -39.53 -27.53
N HIS A 508 10.77 -39.48 -27.35
CA HIS A 508 9.85 -39.47 -28.49
C HIS A 508 9.88 -38.12 -29.23
N LEU A 509 9.99 -37.00 -28.53
CA LEU A 509 10.14 -35.67 -29.14
C LEU A 509 11.38 -35.59 -30.04
N MET A 510 12.50 -36.20 -29.62
CA MET A 510 13.70 -36.36 -30.44
C MET A 510 13.45 -37.15 -31.73
N SER A 511 12.58 -38.18 -31.68
CA SER A 511 12.22 -38.96 -32.87
C SER A 511 11.28 -38.22 -33.82
N LEU A 512 10.45 -37.30 -33.30
CA LEU A 512 9.51 -36.50 -34.09
C LEU A 512 10.21 -35.34 -34.80
N HIS A 513 11.17 -34.71 -34.14
CA HIS A 513 11.89 -33.55 -34.65
C HIS A 513 13.40 -33.66 -34.39
N ASP A 514 14.15 -34.11 -35.38
CA ASP A 514 15.60 -34.35 -35.32
C ASP A 514 16.47 -33.10 -35.60
N SER A 515 15.87 -32.03 -36.11
CA SER A 515 16.54 -30.76 -36.40
C SER A 515 17.08 -30.02 -35.17
N ILE A 516 16.72 -30.47 -33.97
CA ILE A 516 17.22 -30.00 -32.68
C ILE A 516 17.56 -31.20 -31.80
N ASP A 517 18.73 -31.17 -31.18
CA ASP A 517 19.03 -32.08 -30.08
C ASP A 517 18.25 -31.63 -28.85
N TRP A 518 17.03 -32.15 -28.69
CA TRP A 518 16.12 -31.78 -27.59
C TRP A 518 16.73 -32.09 -26.22
N LEU A 519 17.49 -33.19 -26.10
CA LEU A 519 18.10 -33.55 -24.84
C LEU A 519 19.21 -32.55 -24.47
N ASP A 520 20.11 -32.20 -25.40
CA ASP A 520 21.10 -31.14 -25.18
C ASP A 520 20.44 -29.79 -24.88
N PHE A 521 19.40 -29.43 -25.62
CA PHE A 521 18.67 -28.18 -25.43
C PHE A 521 18.06 -28.08 -24.03
N LEU A 522 17.40 -29.14 -23.58
CA LEU A 522 16.78 -29.20 -22.25
C LEU A 522 17.84 -29.26 -21.15
N LEU A 523 18.85 -30.12 -21.24
CA LEU A 523 19.96 -30.17 -20.27
C LEU A 523 20.65 -28.82 -20.13
N THR A 524 20.95 -28.15 -21.25
CA THR A 524 21.56 -26.82 -21.26
C THR A 524 20.64 -25.77 -20.65
N SER A 525 19.33 -25.89 -20.88
CA SER A 525 18.34 -24.98 -20.28
C SER A 525 18.21 -25.14 -18.77
N PHE A 526 18.43 -26.36 -18.25
CA PHE A 526 18.35 -26.72 -16.83
C PHE A 526 19.67 -26.56 -16.07
N GLN A 527 20.77 -26.16 -16.73
CA GLN A 527 22.14 -26.18 -16.19
C GLN A 527 22.35 -25.51 -14.81
N TYR A 528 21.50 -24.56 -14.41
CA TYR A 528 21.59 -23.87 -13.11
C TYR A 528 20.74 -24.51 -12.00
N SER A 529 19.82 -25.40 -12.34
CA SER A 529 18.83 -25.98 -11.41
C SER A 529 19.36 -27.17 -10.61
N GLY A 530 20.40 -27.84 -11.10
CA GLY A 530 20.85 -29.11 -10.56
C GLY A 530 19.92 -30.30 -10.87
N VAL A 531 18.84 -30.09 -11.62
CA VAL A 531 17.96 -31.13 -12.13
C VAL A 531 18.50 -31.66 -13.46
N THR A 532 18.55 -32.98 -13.60
CA THR A 532 18.97 -33.65 -14.83
C THR A 532 17.74 -34.13 -15.57
N VAL A 533 17.57 -33.70 -16.81
CA VAL A 533 16.50 -34.14 -17.71
C VAL A 533 16.91 -35.46 -18.36
N THR A 534 15.96 -36.37 -18.48
CA THR A 534 16.11 -37.72 -19.03
C THR A 534 15.21 -37.91 -20.25
N PRO A 535 15.49 -38.91 -21.11
CA PRO A 535 14.60 -39.25 -22.23
C PRO A 535 13.16 -39.62 -21.83
N ASP A 536 12.94 -40.02 -20.58
CA ASP A 536 11.65 -40.46 -20.05
C ASP A 536 10.80 -39.30 -19.48
N ASP A 537 11.40 -38.11 -19.29
CA ASP A 537 10.66 -36.93 -18.83
C ASP A 537 9.60 -36.51 -19.85
N ILE A 538 8.46 -36.03 -19.35
CA ILE A 538 7.32 -35.64 -20.18
C ILE A 538 7.45 -34.17 -20.59
N VAL A 539 7.24 -33.92 -21.88
CA VAL A 539 7.13 -32.61 -22.50
C VAL A 539 5.70 -32.42 -23.03
N HIS A 540 5.03 -31.40 -22.54
CA HIS A 540 3.77 -30.89 -23.07
C HIS A 540 4.06 -29.81 -24.10
N VAL A 541 3.73 -30.09 -25.35
CA VAL A 541 3.76 -29.13 -26.45
C VAL A 541 2.36 -28.57 -26.62
N SER A 542 2.19 -27.29 -26.30
CA SER A 542 0.85 -26.68 -26.29
C SER A 542 0.23 -26.55 -27.67
N ASN A 543 1.04 -26.49 -28.73
CA ASN A 543 0.59 -26.50 -30.11
C ASN A 543 1.71 -27.08 -31.00
N LEU A 544 1.46 -28.26 -31.59
CA LEU A 544 2.45 -28.97 -32.42
C LEU A 544 2.79 -28.24 -33.73
N GLU A 545 1.78 -27.72 -34.44
CA GLU A 545 1.99 -26.98 -35.69
C GLU A 545 2.87 -25.74 -35.46
N GLN A 546 2.64 -25.06 -34.34
CA GLN A 546 3.47 -23.91 -33.94
C GLN A 546 4.90 -24.33 -33.61
N LEU A 547 5.10 -25.48 -32.98
CA LEU A 547 6.44 -26.02 -32.74
C LEU A 547 7.17 -26.27 -34.07
N GLU A 548 6.52 -26.94 -35.02
CA GLU A 548 7.05 -27.22 -36.36
C GLU A 548 7.43 -25.93 -37.09
N ASN A 549 6.54 -24.94 -37.10
CA ASN A 549 6.78 -23.64 -37.69
C ASN A 549 7.97 -22.90 -37.02
N ILE A 550 8.13 -22.97 -35.70
CA ILE A 550 9.30 -22.40 -35.01
C ILE A 550 10.60 -23.05 -35.50
N LEU A 551 10.62 -24.38 -35.65
CA LEU A 551 11.78 -25.12 -36.14
C LEU A 551 12.08 -24.77 -37.61
N GLU A 552 11.06 -24.73 -38.46
CA GLU A 552 11.19 -24.36 -39.87
C GLU A 552 11.73 -22.94 -40.05
N VAL A 553 11.12 -21.95 -39.36
CA VAL A 553 11.56 -20.55 -39.41
C VAL A 553 12.99 -20.41 -38.91
N PHE A 554 13.37 -21.14 -37.86
CA PHE A 554 14.75 -21.12 -37.37
C PHE A 554 15.74 -21.65 -38.41
N ASN A 555 15.44 -22.81 -39.02
CA ASN A 555 16.34 -23.49 -39.96
C ASN A 555 16.45 -22.76 -41.30
N SER A 556 15.35 -22.22 -41.81
CA SER A 556 15.29 -21.47 -43.09
C SER A 556 15.91 -20.06 -42.99
N SER A 557 15.99 -19.47 -41.80
CA SER A 557 16.54 -18.14 -41.61
C SER A 557 18.07 -18.08 -41.75
N SER A 558 18.61 -16.92 -42.11
CA SER A 558 20.07 -16.71 -42.08
C SER A 558 20.61 -16.64 -40.64
N ALA A 559 21.89 -16.97 -40.45
CA ALA A 559 22.53 -16.82 -39.13
C ALA A 559 22.48 -15.36 -38.62
N LYS A 560 22.58 -14.39 -39.53
CA LYS A 560 22.45 -12.96 -39.24
C LYS A 560 21.05 -12.62 -38.72
N LEU A 561 20.00 -13.09 -39.41
CA LEU A 561 18.61 -12.87 -38.98
C LEU A 561 18.32 -13.52 -37.62
N ARG A 562 18.77 -14.76 -37.40
CA ARG A 562 18.65 -15.44 -36.08
C ARG A 562 19.33 -14.65 -34.96
N ALA A 563 20.56 -14.16 -35.20
CA ALA A 563 21.30 -13.36 -34.22
C ALA A 563 20.61 -12.01 -33.95
N ASN A 564 20.14 -11.33 -34.99
CA ASN A 564 19.38 -10.10 -34.87
C ASN A 564 18.09 -10.30 -34.06
N TYR A 565 17.33 -11.38 -34.31
CA TYR A 565 16.15 -11.72 -33.53
C TYR A 565 16.46 -11.92 -32.04
N ILE A 566 17.46 -12.76 -31.72
CA ILE A 566 17.88 -13.02 -30.34
C ILE A 566 18.31 -11.73 -29.64
N MET A 567 19.10 -10.88 -30.31
CA MET A 567 19.60 -9.65 -29.72
C MET A 567 18.49 -8.62 -29.53
N SER A 568 17.59 -8.44 -30.52
CA SER A 568 16.41 -7.59 -30.37
C SER A 568 15.56 -8.02 -29.17
N ARG A 569 15.36 -9.33 -28.97
CA ARG A 569 14.69 -9.86 -27.78
C ARG A 569 15.43 -9.49 -26.49
N LEU A 570 16.73 -9.78 -26.39
CA LEU A 570 17.52 -9.47 -25.19
C LEU A 570 17.54 -7.97 -24.87
N VAL A 571 17.70 -7.14 -25.90
CA VAL A 571 17.76 -5.67 -25.80
C VAL A 571 16.41 -5.11 -25.38
N MET A 572 15.30 -5.59 -25.95
CA MET A 572 13.96 -5.23 -25.48
C MET A 572 13.80 -5.50 -23.99
N TYR A 573 14.41 -6.55 -23.44
CA TYR A 573 14.38 -6.87 -22.00
C TYR A 573 15.36 -6.05 -21.14
N LEU A 574 16.56 -5.76 -21.65
CA LEU A 574 17.68 -5.31 -20.82
C LEU A 574 18.09 -3.86 -21.05
N ALA A 575 17.88 -3.28 -22.23
CA ALA A 575 18.23 -1.88 -22.49
C ALA A 575 17.54 -0.91 -21.51
N PRO A 576 16.24 -1.03 -21.20
CA PRO A 576 15.54 -0.13 -20.27
C PRO A 576 16.10 -0.17 -18.83
N GLU A 577 16.89 -1.19 -18.51
CA GLU A 577 17.52 -1.39 -17.20
C GLU A 577 18.90 -0.72 -17.10
N THR A 578 19.37 -0.06 -18.17
CA THR A 578 20.62 0.72 -18.21
C THR A 578 20.36 2.16 -17.79
N THR A 579 20.29 3.10 -18.74
CA THR A 579 20.16 4.55 -18.51
C THR A 579 18.70 4.99 -18.39
N SER A 580 18.50 6.20 -17.88
CA SER A 580 17.22 6.92 -17.86
C SER A 580 16.68 7.08 -19.28
N ARG A 581 17.56 7.37 -20.25
CA ARG A 581 17.19 7.49 -21.67
C ARG A 581 16.63 6.19 -22.26
N MET A 582 17.29 5.06 -22.04
CA MET A 582 16.79 3.76 -22.51
C MET A 582 15.48 3.37 -21.82
N TYR A 583 15.30 3.74 -20.56
CA TYR A 583 14.04 3.58 -19.84
C TYR A 583 12.92 4.43 -20.46
N GLU A 584 13.18 5.69 -20.79
CA GLU A 584 12.22 6.59 -21.42
C GLU A 584 11.73 6.07 -22.77
N LEU A 585 12.62 5.52 -23.59
CA LEU A 585 12.25 4.88 -24.87
C LEU A 585 11.24 3.74 -24.66
N LEU A 586 11.44 2.90 -23.64
CA LEU A 586 10.46 1.85 -23.31
C LEU A 586 9.13 2.44 -22.84
N MET A 587 9.17 3.49 -22.01
CA MET A 587 7.95 4.12 -21.51
C MET A 587 7.16 4.82 -22.63
N GLN A 588 7.83 5.37 -23.64
CA GLN A 588 7.20 5.86 -24.87
C GLN A 588 6.49 4.71 -25.58
N LEU A 589 7.21 3.63 -25.89
CA LEU A 589 6.62 2.43 -26.48
C LEU A 589 5.41 1.90 -25.69
N TYR A 590 5.47 1.89 -24.36
CA TYR A 590 4.35 1.43 -23.53
C TYR A 590 3.15 2.39 -23.55
N ARG A 591 3.36 3.71 -23.68
CA ARG A 591 2.27 4.67 -23.88
C ARG A 591 1.61 4.45 -25.24
N ASP A 592 2.42 4.25 -26.27
CA ASP A 592 1.95 4.14 -27.66
C ASP A 592 1.32 2.76 -27.95
N VAL A 593 1.80 1.70 -27.28
CA VAL A 593 1.37 0.30 -27.54
C VAL A 593 0.47 -0.28 -26.46
N VAL A 594 0.82 -0.09 -25.18
CA VAL A 594 0.12 -0.73 -24.04
C VAL A 594 -0.93 0.21 -23.42
N ILE A 595 -0.96 1.48 -23.87
CA ILE A 595 -1.82 2.56 -23.35
C ILE A 595 -1.49 2.85 -21.88
N LEU A 596 -0.22 2.93 -21.51
CA LEU A 596 0.16 3.26 -20.14
C LEU A 596 -0.29 4.69 -19.77
N PRO A 597 -0.78 4.95 -18.53
CA PRO A 597 -1.11 6.30 -18.07
C PRO A 597 0.04 7.29 -18.27
N THR A 598 -0.26 8.50 -18.75
CA THR A 598 0.76 9.56 -18.97
C THR A 598 1.48 9.97 -17.69
N ASN A 599 0.85 9.77 -16.52
CA ASN A 599 1.39 10.05 -15.21
C ASN A 599 2.07 8.84 -14.53
N TYR A 600 2.33 7.75 -15.25
CA TYR A 600 2.99 6.56 -14.69
C TYR A 600 4.38 6.91 -14.12
N LYS A 601 4.53 6.75 -12.81
CA LYS A 601 5.70 7.25 -12.08
C LYS A 601 6.82 6.22 -12.09
N HIS A 602 8.07 6.68 -12.14
CA HIS A 602 9.25 5.81 -12.12
C HIS A 602 9.29 4.88 -10.89
N TRP A 603 8.79 5.31 -9.74
CA TRP A 603 8.70 4.45 -8.56
C TRP A 603 7.71 3.28 -8.74
N GLN A 604 6.64 3.44 -9.53
CA GLN A 604 5.71 2.36 -9.85
C GLN A 604 6.40 1.34 -10.76
N HIS A 605 7.18 1.81 -11.74
CA HIS A 605 8.02 0.93 -12.55
C HIS A 605 8.95 0.10 -11.67
N CYS A 606 9.68 0.74 -10.76
CA CYS A 606 10.61 0.07 -9.87
C CYS A 606 9.94 -0.91 -8.91
N LEU A 607 8.73 -0.58 -8.43
CA LEU A 607 7.94 -1.49 -7.61
C LEU A 607 7.52 -2.71 -8.42
N ASN A 608 7.01 -2.50 -9.63
CA ASN A 608 6.66 -3.59 -10.54
C ASN A 608 7.91 -4.45 -10.79
N LYS A 609 9.10 -3.87 -10.99
CA LYS A 609 10.36 -4.63 -11.15
C LYS A 609 10.75 -5.51 -9.97
N VAL A 610 10.32 -5.20 -8.75
CA VAL A 610 10.49 -6.11 -7.61
C VAL A 610 9.64 -7.38 -7.80
N GLN A 611 8.51 -7.28 -8.50
CA GLN A 611 7.53 -8.36 -8.71
C GLN A 611 7.59 -9.00 -10.12
N ASP A 612 8.11 -8.28 -11.12
CA ASP A 612 8.00 -8.51 -12.58
C ASP A 612 8.95 -9.59 -13.11
N VAL A 613 8.84 -10.79 -12.54
CA VAL A 613 9.46 -12.04 -13.02
C VAL A 613 8.50 -13.20 -12.70
N PRO A 614 8.38 -14.23 -13.55
CA PRO A 614 7.66 -15.46 -13.24
C PRO A 614 8.06 -16.02 -11.85
N GLU A 615 7.18 -16.80 -11.21
CA GLU A 615 7.42 -17.36 -9.87
C GLU A 615 7.60 -16.29 -8.77
N PHE A 616 6.76 -15.25 -8.77
CA PHE A 616 6.61 -14.23 -7.71
C PHE A 616 7.73 -13.18 -7.58
N GLY A 617 8.85 -13.29 -8.31
CA GLY A 617 9.96 -12.34 -8.18
C GLY A 617 10.40 -12.17 -6.71
N LEU A 618 10.69 -10.93 -6.29
CA LEU A 618 10.86 -10.56 -4.88
C LEU A 618 9.53 -10.13 -4.22
N GLY A 619 8.39 -10.33 -4.88
CA GLY A 619 7.06 -10.10 -4.29
C GLY A 619 6.82 -10.97 -3.05
N GLY A 620 7.16 -12.26 -3.11
CA GLY A 620 7.07 -13.15 -1.95
C GLY A 620 7.84 -12.63 -0.72
N ALA A 621 8.97 -11.94 -0.92
CA ALA A 621 9.77 -11.36 0.16
C ALA A 621 9.05 -10.24 0.95
N LEU A 622 7.99 -9.66 0.39
CA LEU A 622 7.18 -8.61 1.00
C LEU A 622 5.96 -9.18 1.75
N ALA A 623 5.61 -10.44 1.49
CA ALA A 623 4.39 -11.11 1.95
C ALA A 623 4.17 -11.00 3.46
N TYR A 624 5.16 -11.42 4.25
CA TYR A 624 5.08 -11.42 5.71
C TYR A 624 4.74 -10.03 6.27
N LYS A 625 5.38 -8.98 5.74
CA LYS A 625 5.22 -7.61 6.23
C LYS A 625 3.91 -7.00 5.76
N PHE A 626 3.51 -7.26 4.52
CA PHE A 626 2.20 -6.88 3.99
C PHE A 626 1.07 -7.53 4.81
N MET A 627 1.16 -8.84 5.04
CA MET A 627 0.18 -9.59 5.81
C MET A 627 -0.01 -9.03 7.21
N LYS A 628 1.10 -8.73 7.92
CA LYS A 628 1.05 -8.10 9.24
C LYS A 628 0.41 -6.71 9.25
N ARG A 629 0.49 -5.97 8.14
CA ARG A 629 -0.09 -4.61 8.03
C ARG A 629 -1.58 -4.67 7.71
N GLN A 630 -1.98 -5.57 6.81
CA GLN A 630 -3.34 -5.65 6.29
C GLN A 630 -4.27 -6.53 7.14
N PHE A 631 -3.83 -7.72 7.56
CA PHE A 631 -4.71 -8.67 8.22
C PHE A 631 -4.70 -8.53 9.74
N ARG A 632 -5.79 -7.99 10.28
CA ARG A 632 -6.06 -7.99 11.73
C ARG A 632 -6.40 -9.39 12.24
N ARG A 633 -6.20 -9.63 13.54
CA ARG A 633 -6.55 -10.91 14.19
C ARG A 633 -8.02 -11.27 13.94
N GLY A 634 -8.28 -12.48 13.44
CA GLY A 634 -9.63 -13.00 13.19
C GLY A 634 -10.20 -12.70 11.81
N MET A 635 -9.59 -11.81 11.01
CA MET A 635 -10.06 -11.49 9.65
C MET A 635 -10.05 -12.72 8.73
N LEU A 636 -8.95 -13.48 8.72
CA LEU A 636 -8.84 -14.74 7.97
C LEU A 636 -9.86 -15.79 8.43
N GLN A 637 -10.20 -15.83 9.72
CA GLN A 637 -11.20 -16.78 10.23
C GLN A 637 -12.61 -16.42 9.71
N LYS A 638 -12.92 -15.14 9.58
CA LYS A 638 -14.19 -14.67 9.00
C LYS A 638 -14.26 -14.94 7.49
N ALA A 639 -13.17 -14.69 6.76
CA ALA A 639 -13.09 -15.04 5.34
C ALA A 639 -13.31 -16.54 5.12
N ARG A 640 -12.69 -17.40 5.95
CA ARG A 640 -12.91 -18.86 5.91
C ARG A 640 -14.36 -19.26 6.15
N ARG A 641 -15.08 -18.57 7.06
CA ARG A 641 -16.50 -18.84 7.31
C ARG A 641 -17.33 -18.48 6.09
N LEU A 642 -17.18 -17.26 5.57
CA LEU A 642 -17.88 -16.80 4.38
C LEU A 642 -17.68 -17.76 3.20
N VAL A 643 -16.44 -18.18 2.96
CA VAL A 643 -16.17 -19.13 1.87
C VAL A 643 -16.80 -20.49 2.13
N ASN A 644 -16.75 -21.01 3.36
CA ASN A 644 -17.43 -22.27 3.68
C ASN A 644 -18.94 -22.18 3.49
N ASP A 645 -19.54 -21.02 3.75
CA ASP A 645 -20.96 -20.77 3.56
C ASP A 645 -21.31 -20.72 2.06
N VAL A 646 -20.47 -20.05 1.24
CA VAL A 646 -20.58 -20.08 -0.24
C VAL A 646 -20.43 -21.50 -0.78
N LYS A 647 -19.43 -22.26 -0.31
CA LYS A 647 -19.19 -23.64 -0.74
C LYS A 647 -20.41 -24.54 -0.47
N LYS A 648 -21.01 -24.42 0.71
CA LYS A 648 -22.25 -25.14 1.05
C LYS A 648 -23.41 -24.74 0.15
N ALA A 649 -23.56 -23.44 -0.13
CA ALA A 649 -24.59 -22.95 -1.04
C ALA A 649 -24.39 -23.51 -2.45
N SER A 650 -23.16 -23.53 -2.97
CA SER A 650 -22.82 -24.16 -4.25
C SER A 650 -23.16 -25.65 -4.26
N GLU A 651 -22.82 -26.40 -3.20
CA GLU A 651 -23.20 -27.82 -3.08
C GLU A 651 -24.71 -28.03 -3.09
N GLN A 652 -25.48 -27.13 -2.46
CA GLN A 652 -26.94 -27.19 -2.45
C GLN A 652 -27.51 -26.91 -3.85
N VAL A 653 -27.12 -25.80 -4.48
CA VAL A 653 -27.57 -25.42 -5.82
C VAL A 653 -27.25 -26.50 -6.85
N LEU A 654 -26.03 -27.02 -6.82
CA LEU A 654 -25.64 -28.15 -7.68
C LEU A 654 -26.51 -29.37 -7.40
N GLY A 655 -26.90 -29.59 -6.15
CA GLY A 655 -27.78 -30.69 -5.74
C GLY A 655 -29.23 -30.62 -6.20
N GLU A 656 -29.69 -29.44 -6.59
CA GLU A 656 -31.05 -29.17 -7.07
C GLU A 656 -31.11 -29.11 -8.61
N ALA A 657 -29.96 -29.27 -9.30
CA ALA A 657 -29.88 -29.24 -10.76
C ALA A 657 -30.62 -30.44 -11.40
N ASN A 658 -31.72 -30.15 -12.09
CA ASN A 658 -32.57 -31.15 -12.77
C ASN A 658 -32.04 -31.59 -14.14
N TRP A 659 -31.04 -30.91 -14.68
CA TRP A 659 -30.42 -31.21 -15.98
C TRP A 659 -29.26 -32.21 -15.87
N LEU A 660 -28.86 -32.60 -14.66
CA LEU A 660 -27.82 -33.61 -14.41
C LEU A 660 -28.44 -34.96 -14.05
N ASP A 661 -27.92 -36.04 -14.66
CA ASP A 661 -28.25 -37.40 -14.22
C ASP A 661 -27.65 -37.71 -12.83
N THR A 662 -28.13 -38.77 -12.19
CA THR A 662 -27.72 -39.13 -10.82
C THR A 662 -26.22 -39.40 -10.68
N ASN A 663 -25.57 -39.97 -11.70
CA ASN A 663 -24.14 -40.26 -11.66
C ASN A 663 -23.32 -38.98 -11.80
N SER A 664 -23.65 -38.14 -12.78
CA SER A 664 -22.99 -36.84 -12.99
C SER A 664 -23.16 -35.94 -11.76
N MET A 665 -24.37 -35.87 -11.19
CA MET A 665 -24.67 -35.18 -9.94
C MET A 665 -23.78 -35.63 -8.77
N ARG A 666 -23.56 -36.94 -8.62
CA ARG A 666 -22.68 -37.50 -7.59
C ARG A 666 -21.23 -37.04 -7.77
N LEU A 667 -20.72 -37.06 -9.01
CA LEU A 667 -19.35 -36.64 -9.32
C LEU A 667 -19.16 -35.13 -9.13
N VAL A 668 -20.13 -34.31 -9.55
CA VAL A 668 -20.14 -32.86 -9.35
C VAL A 668 -20.09 -32.50 -7.86
N LYS A 669 -20.95 -33.14 -7.04
CA LYS A 669 -20.91 -32.98 -5.57
C LYS A 669 -19.58 -33.42 -4.98
N GLN A 670 -19.01 -34.53 -5.47
CA GLN A 670 -17.70 -34.99 -5.02
C GLN A 670 -16.60 -33.98 -5.36
N LYS A 671 -16.55 -33.45 -6.59
CA LYS A 671 -15.56 -32.44 -7.00
C LYS A 671 -15.69 -31.17 -6.15
N SER A 672 -16.90 -30.64 -5.99
CA SER A 672 -17.19 -29.44 -5.18
C SER A 672 -16.75 -29.60 -3.71
N ARG A 673 -17.08 -30.74 -3.08
CA ARG A 673 -16.68 -31.05 -1.69
C ARG A 673 -15.17 -31.08 -1.50
N HIS A 674 -14.43 -31.53 -2.51
CA HIS A 674 -12.96 -31.62 -2.44
C HIS A 674 -12.26 -30.33 -2.90
N THR A 675 -13.00 -29.32 -3.34
CA THR A 675 -12.39 -28.03 -3.71
C THR A 675 -11.71 -27.40 -2.50
N THR A 676 -10.41 -27.10 -2.66
CA THR A 676 -9.56 -26.47 -1.65
C THR A 676 -9.61 -24.96 -1.80
N ILE A 677 -9.60 -24.20 -0.70
CA ILE A 677 -9.59 -22.73 -0.76
C ILE A 677 -8.32 -22.21 -0.07
N ASN A 678 -7.51 -21.48 -0.83
CA ASN A 678 -6.28 -20.86 -0.38
C ASN A 678 -6.50 -19.36 -0.12
N PHE A 679 -5.96 -18.83 1.00
CA PHE A 679 -6.19 -17.45 1.44
C PHE A 679 -4.90 -16.67 1.63
N GLY A 680 -4.86 -15.45 1.10
CA GLY A 680 -3.79 -14.49 1.29
C GLY A 680 -2.50 -14.87 0.56
N PHE A 681 -1.73 -15.77 1.17
CA PHE A 681 -0.38 -16.14 0.75
C PHE A 681 -0.16 -17.65 0.87
N PRO A 682 0.71 -18.23 0.04
CA PRO A 682 1.42 -19.45 0.35
C PRO A 682 1.90 -19.52 1.81
N PRO A 683 1.59 -20.58 2.58
CA PRO A 683 2.04 -20.74 3.96
C PRO A 683 3.53 -20.44 4.18
N TRP A 684 4.40 -20.92 3.29
CA TRP A 684 5.85 -20.72 3.36
C TRP A 684 6.26 -19.23 3.28
N MET A 685 5.50 -18.40 2.55
CA MET A 685 5.80 -16.96 2.43
C MET A 685 5.51 -16.19 3.73
N THR A 686 4.73 -16.78 4.63
CA THR A 686 4.47 -16.23 5.97
C THR A 686 5.41 -16.79 7.05
N ASN A 687 6.23 -17.78 6.70
CA ASN A 687 7.29 -18.30 7.56
C ASN A 687 8.63 -17.64 7.19
N ILE A 688 9.19 -16.82 8.09
CA ILE A 688 10.44 -16.08 7.85
C ILE A 688 11.60 -17.02 7.51
N THR A 689 11.66 -18.21 8.12
CA THR A 689 12.75 -19.17 7.91
C THR A 689 12.71 -19.72 6.50
N GLU A 690 11.56 -20.23 6.07
CA GLU A 690 11.33 -20.74 4.72
C GLU A 690 11.50 -19.65 3.67
N LEU A 691 11.00 -18.44 3.94
CA LEU A 691 11.15 -17.29 3.06
C LEU A 691 12.62 -16.91 2.86
N ASN A 692 13.43 -16.89 3.93
CA ASN A 692 14.87 -16.62 3.81
C ASN A 692 15.61 -17.76 3.11
N GLN A 693 15.21 -19.01 3.34
CA GLN A 693 15.79 -20.19 2.70
C GLN A 693 15.54 -20.15 1.20
N PHE A 694 14.30 -19.84 0.77
CA PHE A 694 13.95 -19.66 -0.62
C PHE A 694 14.92 -18.67 -1.25
N TYR A 695 14.90 -17.40 -0.81
CA TYR A 695 15.76 -16.36 -1.41
C TYR A 695 17.24 -16.44 -1.05
N SER A 696 17.75 -17.50 -0.42
CA SER A 696 19.10 -17.55 0.16
C SER A 696 20.21 -17.30 -0.89
N GLN A 697 20.14 -18.00 -2.02
CA GLN A 697 21.11 -17.93 -3.13
C GLN A 697 21.03 -16.65 -3.97
N LEU A 698 19.94 -15.88 -3.89
CA LEU A 698 19.75 -14.66 -4.68
C LEU A 698 20.57 -13.49 -4.13
N MET A 699 21.60 -13.02 -4.85
CA MET A 699 22.39 -11.85 -4.42
C MET A 699 21.85 -10.54 -5.00
N ILE A 700 21.45 -9.60 -4.12
CA ILE A 700 21.04 -8.24 -4.50
C ILE A 700 22.03 -7.21 -3.95
N ARG A 701 22.56 -6.38 -4.84
CA ARG A 701 23.60 -5.36 -4.58
C ARG A 701 22.99 -3.95 -4.68
N LYS A 702 23.36 -3.07 -3.75
CA LYS A 702 22.71 -1.75 -3.56
C LYS A 702 22.85 -0.82 -4.77
N ARG A 703 24.00 -0.82 -5.43
CA ARG A 703 24.33 0.07 -6.56
C ARG A 703 24.48 -0.74 -7.85
N ASP A 704 23.63 -1.73 -8.10
CA ASP A 704 23.78 -2.59 -9.29
C ASP A 704 22.43 -3.05 -9.84
N HIS A 705 21.61 -2.10 -10.30
CA HIS A 705 20.27 -2.36 -10.85
C HIS A 705 20.29 -3.39 -11.99
N PHE A 706 21.01 -3.09 -13.08
CA PHE A 706 21.11 -3.97 -14.25
C PHE A 706 21.54 -5.40 -13.87
N GLY A 707 22.58 -5.53 -13.04
CA GLY A 707 23.03 -6.83 -12.57
C GLY A 707 22.02 -7.53 -11.66
N ASN A 708 21.28 -6.79 -10.82
CA ASN A 708 20.22 -7.35 -9.99
C ASN A 708 19.08 -7.92 -10.84
N VAL A 709 18.67 -7.24 -11.91
CA VAL A 709 17.61 -7.70 -12.83
C VAL A 709 18.00 -9.04 -13.45
N ILE A 710 19.23 -9.17 -13.99
CA ILE A 710 19.71 -10.43 -14.56
C ILE A 710 19.77 -11.54 -13.51
N ARG A 711 20.28 -11.24 -12.31
CA ARG A 711 20.36 -12.23 -11.21
C ARG A 711 18.98 -12.70 -10.78
N LEU A 712 18.01 -11.79 -10.65
CA LEU A 712 16.64 -12.12 -10.27
C LEU A 712 15.97 -13.00 -11.33
N ARG A 713 16.09 -12.63 -12.62
CA ARG A 713 15.52 -13.41 -13.74
C ARG A 713 16.09 -14.83 -13.80
N ARG A 714 17.42 -14.96 -13.78
CA ARG A 714 18.06 -16.28 -13.76
C ARG A 714 17.61 -17.10 -12.56
N TYR A 715 17.60 -16.49 -11.38
CA TYR A 715 17.22 -17.18 -10.16
C TYR A 715 15.78 -17.70 -10.24
N MET A 716 14.83 -16.91 -10.74
CA MET A 716 13.44 -17.37 -10.88
C MET A 716 13.27 -18.44 -11.95
N GLN A 717 13.96 -18.30 -13.08
CA GLN A 717 14.01 -19.36 -14.09
C GLN A 717 14.54 -20.67 -13.49
N THR A 718 15.58 -20.56 -12.67
CA THR A 718 16.18 -21.72 -11.97
C THR A 718 15.17 -22.35 -11.01
N LYS A 719 14.42 -21.55 -10.24
CA LYS A 719 13.37 -22.05 -9.34
C LYS A 719 12.20 -22.71 -10.07
N ASN A 720 11.80 -22.19 -11.22
CA ASN A 720 10.82 -22.87 -12.05
C ASN A 720 11.35 -24.26 -12.50
N MET A 721 12.58 -24.34 -13.01
CA MET A 721 13.18 -25.60 -13.47
C MET A 721 13.43 -26.63 -12.36
N GLU A 722 13.81 -26.18 -11.16
CA GLU A 722 13.93 -27.05 -9.96
C GLU A 722 12.62 -27.79 -9.64
N SER A 723 11.47 -27.26 -10.08
CA SER A 723 10.16 -27.86 -9.82
C SER A 723 9.97 -29.22 -10.52
N LEU A 724 10.73 -29.52 -11.57
CA LEU A 724 10.64 -30.80 -12.28
C LEU A 724 11.04 -31.99 -11.39
N ALA A 725 12.10 -31.86 -10.57
CA ALA A 725 12.57 -32.92 -9.67
C ALA A 725 11.79 -33.00 -8.36
N SER A 726 10.86 -32.08 -8.12
CA SER A 726 10.30 -31.84 -6.80
C SER A 726 9.06 -32.71 -6.51
N LYS A 727 9.11 -33.45 -5.38
CA LYS A 727 7.94 -33.86 -4.58
C LYS A 727 7.69 -32.92 -3.36
N THR A 728 8.31 -31.74 -3.26
CA THR A 728 8.30 -30.95 -2.01
C THR A 728 8.24 -29.40 -2.11
N HIS A 729 7.18 -28.88 -1.46
CA HIS A 729 7.10 -27.78 -0.48
C HIS A 729 7.02 -26.30 -0.87
N PHE A 730 7.72 -25.76 -1.89
CA PHE A 730 7.68 -24.30 -2.14
C PHE A 730 6.64 -23.84 -3.17
N GLN A 731 6.04 -24.75 -3.93
CA GLN A 731 4.83 -24.47 -4.67
C GLN A 731 3.63 -24.94 -3.85
N THR A 732 3.12 -24.05 -3.00
CA THR A 732 1.71 -24.20 -2.63
C THR A 732 0.92 -23.76 -3.85
N ARG A 733 0.20 -24.71 -4.45
CA ARG A 733 -0.96 -24.56 -5.36
C ARG A 733 -1.50 -23.13 -5.48
N TRP A 734 -0.83 -22.24 -6.20
CA TRP A 734 -1.13 -20.80 -6.20
C TRP A 734 -0.63 -20.11 -7.47
N SER A 735 -1.55 -19.51 -8.23
CA SER A 735 -1.25 -18.64 -9.35
C SER A 735 -1.24 -17.15 -8.99
N GLY A 736 -0.39 -16.39 -9.68
CA GLY A 736 -0.29 -14.93 -9.56
C GLY A 736 0.41 -14.46 -8.28
N THR A 737 0.80 -13.18 -8.23
CA THR A 737 1.46 -12.65 -7.02
C THR A 737 0.46 -12.54 -5.86
N PRO A 738 0.88 -12.68 -4.60
CA PRO A 738 -0.05 -12.54 -3.48
C PRO A 738 -0.68 -11.15 -3.34
N PHE A 739 -0.12 -10.15 -3.99
CA PHE A 739 -0.63 -8.76 -3.97
C PHE A 739 -1.60 -8.48 -5.11
N MET A 740 -1.76 -9.41 -6.04
CA MET A 740 -2.67 -9.24 -7.15
C MET A 740 -4.09 -9.06 -6.63
N VAL A 741 -4.81 -8.09 -7.19
CA VAL A 741 -6.22 -7.87 -6.88
C VAL A 741 -7.04 -8.69 -7.86
N ASN A 742 -7.06 -10.00 -7.64
CA ASN A 742 -7.84 -10.95 -8.42
C ASN A 742 -8.11 -12.21 -7.59
N ALA A 743 -8.87 -13.16 -8.14
CA ALA A 743 -8.98 -14.52 -7.65
C ALA A 743 -8.80 -15.52 -8.81
N PHE A 744 -8.56 -16.79 -8.49
CA PHE A 744 -8.27 -17.82 -9.49
C PHE A 744 -8.84 -19.18 -9.09
N TYR A 745 -9.37 -19.92 -10.05
CA TYR A 745 -9.56 -21.36 -9.99
C TYR A 745 -8.41 -22.10 -10.67
N GLU A 746 -7.89 -23.11 -9.99
CA GLU A 746 -6.73 -23.89 -10.41
C GLU A 746 -7.17 -25.31 -10.74
N THR A 747 -7.39 -25.59 -12.03
CA THR A 747 -7.92 -26.89 -12.50
C THR A 747 -7.08 -28.09 -12.04
N PRO A 748 -5.72 -28.09 -12.13
CA PRO A 748 -4.91 -29.25 -11.71
C PRO A 748 -5.03 -29.58 -10.21
N TRP A 749 -5.40 -28.59 -9.41
CA TRP A 749 -5.40 -28.69 -7.95
C TRP A 749 -6.81 -28.75 -7.36
N ASN A 750 -7.84 -28.57 -8.19
CA ASN A 750 -9.21 -28.31 -7.76
C ASN A 750 -9.23 -27.31 -6.61
N SER A 751 -8.64 -26.13 -6.80
CA SER A 751 -8.50 -25.15 -5.73
C SER A 751 -8.81 -23.73 -6.18
N VAL A 752 -9.45 -22.96 -5.30
CA VAL A 752 -9.63 -21.51 -5.44
C VAL A 752 -8.54 -20.80 -4.64
N SER A 753 -7.88 -19.82 -5.25
CA SER A 753 -6.87 -19.00 -4.61
C SER A 753 -7.37 -17.55 -4.49
N LEU A 754 -7.34 -17.02 -3.26
CA LEU A 754 -7.74 -15.64 -2.93
C LEU A 754 -6.52 -14.84 -2.45
N PRO A 755 -5.77 -14.20 -3.36
CA PRO A 755 -4.65 -13.33 -3.02
C PRO A 755 -4.98 -12.27 -1.97
N SER A 756 -3.97 -11.89 -1.18
CA SER A 756 -4.14 -10.84 -0.19
C SER A 756 -4.54 -9.49 -0.77
N GLY A 757 -4.19 -9.23 -2.04
CA GLY A 757 -4.61 -8.05 -2.78
C GLY A 757 -6.13 -7.89 -2.81
N VAL A 758 -6.87 -8.93 -3.19
CA VAL A 758 -8.34 -8.87 -3.27
C VAL A 758 -9.03 -8.95 -1.90
N MET A 759 -8.35 -9.45 -0.87
CA MET A 759 -8.89 -9.55 0.49
C MET A 759 -8.81 -8.22 1.28
N GLN A 760 -9.14 -7.10 0.61
CA GLN A 760 -9.12 -5.75 1.16
C GLN A 760 -10.43 -5.03 0.87
N TYR A 761 -10.68 -3.93 1.57
CA TYR A 761 -11.83 -3.07 1.30
C TYR A 761 -11.70 -2.46 -0.12
N PRO A 762 -12.75 -2.43 -0.96
CA PRO A 762 -14.14 -2.71 -0.60
C PRO A 762 -14.57 -4.18 -0.70
N PHE A 763 -13.79 -5.07 -1.30
CA PHE A 763 -14.17 -6.49 -1.47
C PHE A 763 -14.41 -7.20 -0.14
N PHE A 764 -13.57 -6.94 0.86
CA PHE A 764 -13.68 -7.58 2.16
C PHE A 764 -13.34 -6.63 3.30
N SER A 765 -14.31 -6.39 4.19
CA SER A 765 -14.12 -5.62 5.41
C SER A 765 -13.66 -6.51 6.57
N GLY A 766 -14.28 -7.68 6.75
CA GLY A 766 -14.01 -8.59 7.87
C GLY A 766 -14.31 -7.98 9.25
N GLN A 767 -15.11 -6.92 9.32
CA GLN A 767 -15.30 -6.12 10.54
C GLN A 767 -16.63 -6.34 11.29
N TYR A 768 -17.38 -7.43 11.06
CA TYR A 768 -18.62 -7.74 11.81
C TYR A 768 -18.40 -8.64 13.05
N SER A 769 -19.23 -8.51 14.09
CA SER A 769 -19.01 -9.15 15.41
C SER A 769 -19.47 -10.61 15.51
N SER A 770 -20.62 -11.00 14.96
CA SER A 770 -21.07 -12.41 14.85
C SER A 770 -22.34 -12.55 13.99
N VAL A 771 -22.66 -13.76 13.52
CA VAL A 771 -23.93 -14.10 12.81
C VAL A 771 -25.10 -14.33 13.79
N ARG A 772 -24.84 -14.55 15.09
CA ARG A 772 -25.90 -14.77 16.09
C ARG A 772 -26.78 -13.54 16.32
N ASP A 773 -26.32 -12.37 15.90
CA ASP A 773 -27.08 -11.12 15.99
C ASP A 773 -28.13 -10.94 14.87
N VAL A 774 -28.27 -11.91 13.94
CA VAL A 774 -29.20 -11.82 12.79
C VAL A 774 -30.52 -12.55 13.03
N HIS A 775 -30.56 -13.59 13.89
CA HIS A 775 -31.76 -14.43 14.07
C HIS A 775 -32.56 -14.16 15.34
N THR A 776 -32.09 -13.28 16.22
CA THR A 776 -32.84 -12.94 17.43
C THR A 776 -33.27 -11.47 17.41
N THR A 777 -34.60 -11.30 17.38
CA THR A 777 -35.40 -10.13 17.78
C THR A 777 -35.90 -9.17 16.71
N SER A 778 -37.22 -9.22 16.56
CA SER A 778 -38.15 -8.39 15.77
C SER A 778 -38.23 -6.92 16.24
N ARG A 779 -37.13 -6.33 16.71
CA ARG A 779 -37.08 -4.92 17.12
C ARG A 779 -35.76 -4.28 16.72
N MET A 780 -35.79 -3.63 15.55
CA MET A 780 -34.94 -2.53 15.03
C MET A 780 -33.96 -1.87 16.02
N ARG A 781 -32.97 -2.61 16.53
CA ARG A 781 -31.92 -2.03 17.38
C ARG A 781 -30.60 -2.79 17.27
N ARG A 782 -29.99 -2.80 16.07
CA ARG A 782 -28.52 -2.87 15.76
C ARG A 782 -28.25 -3.37 14.32
N ASN A 783 -28.37 -2.50 13.31
CA ASN A 783 -28.29 -2.87 11.87
C ASN A 783 -26.91 -2.74 11.18
N ASN A 784 -25.82 -2.37 11.86
CA ASN A 784 -24.55 -2.15 11.14
C ASN A 784 -23.73 -3.44 10.87
N GLY A 785 -23.87 -4.47 11.71
CA GLY A 785 -23.12 -5.73 11.56
C GLY A 785 -23.64 -6.64 10.44
N SER A 786 -24.96 -6.68 10.24
CA SER A 786 -25.64 -7.46 9.20
C SER A 786 -25.40 -6.88 7.80
N VAL A 787 -25.41 -5.55 7.65
CA VAL A 787 -25.15 -4.88 6.37
C VAL A 787 -23.71 -5.10 5.90
N LEU A 788 -22.72 -4.96 6.79
CA LEU A 788 -21.31 -5.24 6.45
C LEU A 788 -21.09 -6.70 6.05
N MET A 789 -21.77 -7.63 6.73
CA MET A 789 -21.74 -9.04 6.36
C MET A 789 -22.37 -9.25 4.97
N ALA A 790 -23.56 -8.70 4.71
CA ALA A 790 -24.20 -8.80 3.40
C ALA A 790 -23.31 -8.25 2.27
N LEU A 791 -22.59 -7.14 2.50
CA LEU A 791 -21.63 -6.60 1.54
C LEU A 791 -20.41 -7.50 1.34
N ASP A 792 -19.85 -8.08 2.41
CA ASP A 792 -18.75 -9.04 2.30
C ASP A 792 -19.19 -10.27 1.45
N TYR A 793 -20.42 -10.79 1.65
CA TYR A 793 -20.99 -11.86 0.82
C TYR A 793 -21.23 -11.42 -0.62
N ALA A 794 -21.81 -10.24 -0.85
CA ALA A 794 -22.09 -9.74 -2.19
C ALA A 794 -20.82 -9.45 -2.99
N ARG A 795 -19.71 -9.12 -2.33
CA ARG A 795 -18.43 -8.75 -2.98
C ARG A 795 -17.44 -9.91 -3.00
N LEU A 796 -16.87 -10.31 -1.85
CA LEU A 796 -15.93 -11.43 -1.80
C LEU A 796 -16.64 -12.76 -2.02
N GLY A 797 -17.86 -12.93 -1.52
CA GLY A 797 -18.62 -14.18 -1.68
C GLY A 797 -19.03 -14.47 -3.12
N SER A 798 -19.43 -13.45 -3.88
CA SER A 798 -19.72 -13.59 -5.31
C SER A 798 -18.46 -13.93 -6.11
N LEU A 799 -17.31 -13.32 -5.79
CA LEU A 799 -16.02 -13.66 -6.40
C LEU A 799 -15.65 -15.12 -6.12
N VAL A 800 -15.81 -15.59 -4.89
CA VAL A 800 -15.57 -17.00 -4.53
C VAL A 800 -16.51 -17.94 -5.28
N GLY A 801 -17.79 -17.59 -5.40
CA GLY A 801 -18.77 -18.35 -6.17
C GLY A 801 -18.42 -18.41 -7.65
N HIS A 802 -17.92 -17.31 -8.23
CA HIS A 802 -17.41 -17.25 -9.59
C HIS A 802 -16.25 -18.23 -9.80
N GLU A 803 -15.21 -18.16 -8.97
CA GLU A 803 -14.08 -19.10 -9.07
C GLU A 803 -14.48 -20.56 -8.81
N MET A 804 -15.45 -20.82 -7.93
CA MET A 804 -15.96 -22.17 -7.75
C MET A 804 -16.73 -22.69 -8.97
N THR A 805 -17.32 -21.79 -9.77
CA THR A 805 -18.07 -22.16 -10.98
C THR A 805 -17.12 -22.54 -12.12
N HIS A 806 -15.91 -21.96 -12.19
CA HIS A 806 -14.82 -22.40 -13.08
C HIS A 806 -14.41 -23.87 -12.88
N ALA A 807 -14.85 -24.52 -11.80
CA ALA A 807 -14.71 -25.98 -11.69
C ALA A 807 -15.59 -26.76 -12.66
N PHE A 808 -16.57 -26.13 -13.32
CA PHE A 808 -17.65 -26.79 -14.06
C PHE A 808 -18.01 -26.09 -15.37
N ASP A 809 -17.25 -25.09 -15.80
CA ASP A 809 -17.45 -24.42 -17.08
C ASP A 809 -16.79 -25.18 -18.25
N ASP A 810 -16.93 -24.62 -19.45
CA ASP A 810 -16.53 -25.19 -20.73
C ASP A 810 -15.06 -24.96 -21.11
N VAL A 811 -14.24 -24.46 -20.16
CA VAL A 811 -12.86 -24.01 -20.38
C VAL A 811 -11.92 -25.12 -20.84
#